data_AF-A0A2A5FTU0-F1
#
_entry.id   AF-A0A2A5FTU0-F1
#
_cell.length_a   1.000
_cell.length_b   1.000
_cell.length_c   1.000
_cell.angle_alpha   90.00
_cell.angle_beta   90.00
_cell.angle_gamma   90.00
#
_symmetry.space_group_name_H-M   'P 1'
#
loop_
_entity.id
_entity.type
_entity.pdbx_description
1 polymer ?
#
loop_
_entity_poly.entity_id
_entity_poly.type
_entity_poly.pdbx_seq_one_letter_code
_entity_poly.pdbx_strand_id
1 'polypeptide(L)'
;MIKTATITLLISLSITLLVSVFTTHKAISYSATPPKGHTGAPGDKGLTCANKSCHAVTAKPVNGWITTTIPDSGYKPNSTYSISVTAHEQDRQTFGFQLSAQSQQGELQGEFILNKSVKLSGKGKYISHHSESNSGIESKTWTFDWIAPNTGTVEVTFYGAFNAANGDNTPDGDNIYTDILKVYEQGTKQADSNRIAAVTLAANPEAIGIDASEKKEFKPEPLEAVENLQGQTIFQKTFGGIYYDRGVSGIATIDGGYAVLSLITGGNAGSVDYSLFKTDSKANLLWHKTYGGSGYDNPTQLKQLPGGNFILVGNSNSFGAGDYDMYAILVNQLGELIWSKTYGGKGREYIHNVIQTNDNGFLFVGKSFGYGAGGGDSYLIKTDEKGDTLWTKYYGNSLYERAADVIQCTDGSYTITGFTYSDGKGIDDAYLANLDSTGKIKWAMAYGGSENEHGYTVTQTNDGGYFITGSTKTYSRNKDWNVYLIRTDSEGKLMWSKAYGGPKDDLVYYGIQTPDGGFAVAGYTESYGKGGKDVLAMKINAQGKLLWAKAYGGVAEDEALSIASSDNGGLLIVGRTESFGSGSSDIYTIKTNAEGISGSHEVTCRFKKSKTSTETTLFNMSAGSGAIVGTPQTVITILK
;
A
#
# COMPACT_ATOMS: atom_id res chain seq x y z
N MET A 1 96.45 -35.22 6.07
CA MET A 1 96.30 -34.80 7.48
C MET A 1 94.94 -34.14 7.64
N ILE A 2 94.19 -34.45 8.72
CA ILE A 2 93.24 -33.58 9.47
C ILE A 2 92.11 -32.93 8.62
N LYS A 3 90.82 -33.30 8.77
CA LYS A 3 89.76 -32.63 9.58
C LYS A 3 89.73 -31.08 9.39
N THR A 4 88.61 -30.36 9.38
CA THR A 4 87.36 -30.48 10.17
C THR A 4 86.26 -29.60 9.54
N ALA A 5 85.00 -29.73 9.98
CA ALA A 5 83.87 -28.89 9.56
C ALA A 5 83.36 -27.95 10.67
N THR A 6 82.78 -26.80 10.28
CA THR A 6 81.77 -25.97 10.98
C THR A 6 81.34 -24.87 9.99
N ILE A 7 80.08 -24.76 9.53
CA ILE A 7 78.81 -24.38 10.19
C ILE A 7 78.84 -23.01 10.87
N THR A 8 78.16 -22.04 10.25
CA THR A 8 77.31 -21.03 10.95
C THR A 8 76.11 -20.68 10.06
N LEU A 9 74.94 -20.55 10.67
CA LEU A 9 73.62 -20.29 10.06
C LEU A 9 73.27 -18.79 10.13
N LEU A 10 72.49 -18.24 9.18
CA LEU A 10 71.48 -17.17 9.44
C LEU A 10 70.52 -16.98 8.23
N ILE A 11 69.44 -16.23 8.43
CA ILE A 11 68.09 -16.48 7.85
C ILE A 11 67.52 -15.26 7.11
N SER A 12 66.73 -15.54 6.04
CA SER A 12 65.78 -14.67 5.31
C SER A 12 66.37 -13.42 4.61
N LEU A 13 65.71 -12.77 3.64
CA LEU A 13 64.32 -12.82 3.17
C LEU A 13 64.27 -12.56 1.65
N SER A 14 63.58 -13.40 0.87
CA SER A 14 63.42 -13.21 -0.58
C SER A 14 62.02 -12.70 -0.94
N ILE A 15 61.95 -11.46 -1.45
CA ILE A 15 60.73 -10.87 -2.02
C ILE A 15 60.71 -11.18 -3.53
N THR A 16 59.84 -12.09 -3.96
CA THR A 16 59.61 -12.36 -5.37
C THR A 16 58.54 -11.42 -5.91
N LEU A 17 58.93 -10.47 -6.76
CA LEU A 17 58.00 -9.55 -7.41
C LEU A 17 57.21 -10.30 -8.50
N LEU A 18 55.94 -10.61 -8.23
CA LEU A 18 55.06 -11.20 -9.23
C LEU A 18 54.56 -10.12 -10.19
N VAL A 19 55.20 -9.98 -11.35
CA VAL A 19 54.69 -9.14 -12.43
C VAL A 19 53.52 -9.86 -13.09
N SER A 20 52.29 -9.49 -12.73
CA SER A 20 51.11 -9.92 -13.46
C SER A 20 51.10 -9.30 -14.85
N VAL A 21 51.46 -10.11 -15.85
CA VAL A 21 51.24 -9.75 -17.25
C VAL A 21 49.72 -9.74 -17.47
N PHE A 22 49.12 -8.55 -17.41
CA PHE A 22 47.79 -8.30 -17.94
C PHE A 22 47.83 -8.51 -19.45
N THR A 23 47.73 -9.78 -19.86
CA THR A 23 47.27 -10.11 -21.21
C THR A 23 45.85 -9.58 -21.30
N THR A 24 45.70 -8.43 -21.96
CA THR A 24 44.39 -7.92 -22.38
C THR A 24 43.78 -8.97 -23.28
N HIS A 25 43.03 -9.89 -22.69
CA HIS A 25 42.14 -10.76 -23.42
C HIS A 25 41.16 -9.83 -24.10
N LYS A 26 41.33 -9.63 -25.41
CA LYS A 26 40.24 -9.17 -26.26
C LYS A 26 39.16 -10.23 -26.08
N ALA A 27 38.18 -9.95 -25.23
CA ALA A 27 36.99 -10.79 -25.10
C ALA A 27 36.40 -10.91 -26.51
N ILE A 28 36.54 -12.10 -27.09
CA ILE A 28 36.05 -12.36 -28.43
C ILE A 28 34.53 -12.43 -28.30
N SER A 29 33.85 -11.38 -28.74
CA SER A 29 32.41 -11.22 -28.55
C SER A 29 31.65 -12.36 -29.23
N TYR A 30 31.16 -13.33 -28.46
CA TYR A 30 30.34 -14.39 -29.05
C TYR A 30 29.00 -13.79 -29.52
N SER A 31 28.76 -13.93 -30.82
CA SER A 31 27.93 -13.02 -31.60
C SER A 31 26.57 -13.58 -32.00
N ALA A 32 26.15 -14.66 -31.33
CA ALA A 32 24.82 -15.24 -31.51
C ALA A 32 23.77 -14.37 -30.81
N THR A 33 23.19 -13.40 -31.53
CA THR A 33 21.95 -12.77 -31.04
C THR A 33 20.87 -13.81 -30.80
N PRO A 34 20.08 -13.67 -29.73
CA PRO A 34 19.12 -14.69 -29.31
C PRO A 34 18.14 -15.05 -30.46
N PRO A 35 17.76 -16.33 -30.59
CA PRO A 35 16.76 -16.74 -31.55
C PRO A 35 15.45 -16.00 -31.30
N LYS A 36 14.80 -15.51 -32.36
CA LYS A 36 13.53 -14.75 -32.29
C LYS A 36 12.47 -15.48 -31.44
N GLY A 37 11.61 -14.73 -30.76
CA GLY A 37 10.45 -15.28 -30.05
C GLY A 37 10.79 -15.97 -28.73
N HIS A 38 11.72 -15.40 -27.96
CA HIS A 38 12.14 -15.92 -26.66
C HIS A 38 12.11 -14.81 -25.58
N THR A 39 11.15 -13.88 -25.66
CA THR A 39 11.01 -12.74 -24.73
C THR A 39 10.14 -13.03 -23.50
N GLY A 40 9.48 -14.19 -23.45
CA GLY A 40 8.46 -14.52 -22.44
C GLY A 40 7.06 -13.99 -22.78
N ALA A 41 6.89 -13.29 -23.90
CA ALA A 41 5.62 -12.68 -24.28
C ALA A 41 4.52 -13.71 -24.64
N PRO A 42 3.23 -13.34 -24.56
CA PRO A 42 2.11 -14.15 -25.06
C PRO A 42 2.26 -14.53 -26.54
N GLY A 43 2.73 -13.61 -27.40
CA GLY A 43 3.00 -13.88 -28.82
C GLY A 43 4.14 -14.89 -29.05
N ASP A 44 4.99 -15.10 -28.05
CA ASP A 44 6.06 -16.11 -28.02
C ASP A 44 5.60 -17.44 -27.41
N LYS A 45 4.31 -17.57 -27.05
CA LYS A 45 3.75 -18.68 -26.26
C LYS A 45 4.43 -18.83 -24.88
N GLY A 46 4.91 -17.73 -24.31
CA GLY A 46 5.64 -17.73 -23.03
C GLY A 46 7.07 -18.29 -23.11
N LEU A 47 7.60 -18.53 -24.31
CA LEU A 47 8.98 -19.02 -24.47
C LEU A 47 9.98 -17.93 -24.07
N THR A 48 11.00 -18.34 -23.31
CA THR A 48 12.15 -17.51 -22.92
C THR A 48 13.45 -18.18 -23.33
N CYS A 49 14.59 -17.48 -23.22
CA CYS A 49 15.91 -18.09 -23.43
C CYS A 49 16.18 -19.30 -22.50
N ALA A 50 15.44 -19.44 -21.40
CA ALA A 50 15.52 -20.56 -20.45
C ALA A 50 14.73 -21.81 -20.87
N ASN A 51 14.37 -21.94 -22.16
CA ASN A 51 13.79 -23.16 -22.70
C ASN A 51 14.88 -24.22 -22.94
N LYS A 52 14.52 -25.51 -22.86
CA LYS A 52 15.42 -26.68 -23.04
C LYS A 52 16.21 -26.71 -24.36
N SER A 53 15.81 -25.91 -25.35
CA SER A 53 16.49 -25.76 -26.65
C SER A 53 17.54 -24.64 -26.70
N CYS A 54 17.72 -23.88 -25.61
CA CYS A 54 18.67 -22.78 -25.52
C CYS A 54 19.50 -22.88 -24.24
N HIS A 55 18.94 -22.55 -23.06
CA HIS A 55 19.60 -22.69 -21.77
C HIS A 55 18.76 -23.58 -20.84
N ALA A 56 19.37 -24.61 -20.25
CA ALA A 56 18.69 -25.60 -19.40
C ALA A 56 18.51 -25.12 -17.93
N VAL A 57 18.14 -23.85 -17.75
CA VAL A 57 17.95 -23.19 -16.44
C VAL A 57 16.50 -22.74 -16.25
N THR A 58 16.15 -22.22 -15.08
CA THR A 58 14.88 -21.50 -14.89
C THR A 58 15.15 -20.00 -15.01
N ALA A 59 14.38 -19.28 -15.85
CA ALA A 59 14.47 -17.83 -15.93
C ALA A 59 14.04 -17.18 -14.61
N LYS A 60 14.85 -16.25 -14.09
CA LYS A 60 14.58 -15.51 -12.85
C LYS A 60 13.84 -14.19 -13.17
N PRO A 61 12.66 -13.91 -12.60
CA PRO A 61 12.02 -12.62 -12.77
C PRO A 61 12.78 -11.52 -12.02
N VAL A 62 12.90 -10.36 -12.64
CA VAL A 62 13.46 -9.11 -12.07
C VAL A 62 12.52 -7.94 -12.38
N ASN A 63 12.80 -6.75 -11.83
CA ASN A 63 11.97 -5.56 -12.01
C ASN A 63 12.87 -4.34 -12.25
N GLY A 64 12.60 -3.57 -13.31
CA GLY A 64 13.30 -2.30 -13.58
C GLY A 64 14.59 -2.43 -14.37
N TRP A 65 14.82 -3.59 -14.97
CA TRP A 65 15.81 -3.78 -16.02
C TRP A 65 15.33 -3.16 -17.33
N ILE A 66 14.01 -3.05 -17.57
CA ILE A 66 13.42 -2.22 -18.63
C ILE A 66 12.96 -0.89 -18.03
N THR A 67 13.40 0.21 -18.61
CA THR A 67 13.08 1.60 -18.21
C THR A 67 12.76 2.44 -19.44
N THR A 68 12.07 3.57 -19.25
CA THR A 68 11.55 4.39 -20.35
C THR A 68 11.48 5.87 -19.99
N THR A 69 11.48 6.74 -21.01
CA THR A 69 11.12 8.16 -20.88
C THR A 69 9.62 8.44 -21.11
N ILE A 70 8.78 7.41 -21.26
CA ILE A 70 7.32 7.55 -21.28
C ILE A 70 6.86 8.08 -19.91
N PRO A 71 6.16 9.23 -19.83
CA PRO A 71 5.66 9.76 -18.57
C PRO A 71 4.63 8.85 -17.90
N ASP A 72 4.49 8.95 -16.58
CA ASP A 72 3.51 8.16 -15.81
C ASP A 72 2.06 8.36 -16.27
N SER A 73 1.75 9.49 -16.93
CA SER A 73 0.46 9.77 -17.56
C SER A 73 0.14 8.91 -18.78
N GLY A 74 1.11 8.15 -19.29
CA GLY A 74 1.01 7.35 -20.51
C GLY A 74 1.73 7.98 -21.72
N TYR A 75 1.86 7.18 -22.77
CA TYR A 75 2.45 7.58 -24.05
C TYR A 75 1.40 8.28 -24.93
N LYS A 76 1.84 9.23 -25.75
CA LYS A 76 1.03 9.82 -26.82
C LYS A 76 1.21 9.00 -28.10
N PRO A 77 0.14 8.67 -28.84
CA PRO A 77 0.24 7.98 -30.13
C PRO A 77 1.24 8.65 -31.08
N ASN A 78 1.99 7.83 -31.83
CA ASN A 78 3.04 8.26 -32.76
C ASN A 78 4.17 9.14 -32.16
N SER A 79 4.24 9.29 -30.83
CA SER A 79 5.34 10.02 -30.18
C SER A 79 6.53 9.08 -29.92
N THR A 80 7.75 9.62 -30.00
CA THR A 80 8.98 8.87 -29.79
C THR A 80 9.45 8.96 -28.33
N TYR A 81 9.87 7.84 -27.77
CA TYR A 81 10.36 7.71 -26.41
C TYR A 81 11.62 6.85 -26.36
N SER A 82 12.56 7.16 -25.47
CA SER A 82 13.75 6.33 -25.29
C SER A 82 13.46 5.20 -24.30
N ILE A 83 13.78 3.98 -24.72
CA ILE A 83 13.75 2.77 -23.90
C ILE A 83 15.19 2.42 -23.53
N SER A 84 15.45 2.11 -22.26
CA SER A 84 16.74 1.61 -21.80
C SER A 84 16.56 0.26 -21.12
N VAL A 85 17.34 -0.72 -21.58
CA VAL A 85 17.36 -2.07 -21.01
C VAL A 85 18.72 -2.34 -20.36
N THR A 86 18.74 -2.81 -19.12
CA THR A 86 19.94 -3.01 -18.31
C THR A 86 19.96 -4.42 -17.73
N ALA A 87 20.94 -5.23 -18.12
CA ALA A 87 21.22 -6.50 -17.44
C ALA A 87 22.24 -6.27 -16.30
N HIS A 88 22.08 -6.96 -15.18
CA HIS A 88 23.01 -6.90 -14.04
C HIS A 88 23.25 -8.29 -13.43
N GLU A 89 24.51 -8.68 -13.29
CA GLU A 89 24.93 -9.90 -12.61
C GLU A 89 26.37 -9.73 -12.12
N GLN A 90 26.58 -9.99 -10.82
CA GLN A 90 27.90 -9.90 -10.21
C GLN A 90 28.87 -10.90 -10.88
N ASP A 91 30.14 -10.52 -10.99
CA ASP A 91 31.21 -11.33 -11.59
C ASP A 91 31.01 -11.71 -13.08
N ARG A 92 30.06 -11.08 -13.80
CA ARG A 92 29.88 -11.24 -15.25
C ARG A 92 30.35 -10.04 -16.05
N GLN A 93 30.77 -10.31 -17.28
CA GLN A 93 31.26 -9.30 -18.22
C GLN A 93 30.61 -9.37 -19.62
N THR A 94 29.80 -10.39 -19.90
CA THR A 94 29.11 -10.56 -21.19
C THR A 94 27.62 -10.68 -20.95
N PHE A 95 26.84 -9.84 -21.61
CA PHE A 95 25.41 -9.72 -21.43
C PHE A 95 24.68 -9.67 -22.77
N GLY A 96 23.45 -10.18 -22.81
CA GLY A 96 22.59 -10.12 -23.98
C GLY A 96 21.12 -9.90 -23.59
N PHE A 97 20.31 -9.48 -24.57
CA PHE A 97 18.87 -9.35 -24.40
C PHE A 97 18.11 -9.60 -25.71
N GLN A 98 16.84 -9.97 -25.57
CA GLN A 98 15.81 -9.83 -26.58
C GLN A 98 14.60 -9.14 -25.95
N LEU A 99 14.01 -8.17 -26.64
CA LEU A 99 12.81 -7.47 -26.20
C LEU A 99 11.79 -7.36 -27.33
N SER A 100 10.50 -7.37 -26.97
CA SER A 100 9.39 -7.02 -27.87
C SER A 100 8.34 -6.18 -27.15
N ALA A 101 7.68 -5.29 -27.88
CA ALA A 101 6.54 -4.51 -27.40
C ALA A 101 5.25 -5.12 -27.99
N GLN A 102 4.35 -5.62 -27.15
CA GLN A 102 3.16 -6.36 -27.59
C GLN A 102 1.88 -5.89 -26.86
N SER A 103 0.72 -6.09 -27.49
CA SER A 103 -0.59 -6.03 -26.84
C SER A 103 -0.83 -7.29 -26.01
N GLN A 104 -1.89 -7.29 -25.20
CA GLN A 104 -2.32 -8.47 -24.42
C GLN A 104 -2.61 -9.70 -25.30
N GLN A 105 -2.95 -9.51 -26.58
CA GLN A 105 -3.20 -10.56 -27.57
C GLN A 105 -1.91 -11.08 -28.25
N GLY A 106 -0.74 -10.52 -27.91
CA GLY A 106 0.55 -10.91 -28.50
C GLY A 106 0.84 -10.27 -29.87
N GLU A 107 0.13 -9.20 -30.23
CA GLU A 107 0.38 -8.44 -31.45
C GLU A 107 1.37 -7.30 -31.19
N LEU A 108 2.27 -7.02 -32.13
CA LEU A 108 3.33 -6.04 -31.94
C LEU A 108 2.83 -4.61 -31.97
N GLN A 109 3.40 -3.76 -31.10
CA GLN A 109 2.97 -2.39 -30.90
C GLN A 109 4.13 -1.40 -31.02
N GLY A 110 3.89 -0.33 -31.79
CA GLY A 110 4.89 0.68 -32.10
C GLY A 110 6.04 0.18 -32.99
N GLU A 111 7.07 1.01 -33.14
CA GLU A 111 8.23 0.75 -34.01
C GLU A 111 9.54 1.08 -33.28
N PHE A 112 10.52 0.17 -33.32
CA PHE A 112 11.84 0.41 -32.71
C PHE A 112 12.81 1.09 -33.70
N ILE A 113 13.43 2.18 -33.26
CA ILE A 113 14.47 2.89 -34.00
C ILE A 113 15.83 2.29 -33.66
N LEU A 114 16.58 1.88 -34.68
CA LEU A 114 17.86 1.19 -34.51
C LEU A 114 19.05 2.14 -34.42
N ASN A 115 20.06 1.70 -33.68
CA ASN A 115 21.34 2.40 -33.54
C ASN A 115 22.48 1.36 -33.47
N LYS A 116 23.73 1.83 -33.37
CA LYS A 116 24.94 0.98 -33.35
C LYS A 116 24.96 -0.14 -32.29
N SER A 117 24.09 -0.08 -31.28
CA SER A 117 24.05 -1.02 -30.16
C SER A 117 22.92 -2.05 -30.29
N VAL A 118 21.96 -1.89 -31.21
CA VAL A 118 20.77 -2.74 -31.31
C VAL A 118 20.31 -3.01 -32.75
N LYS A 119 19.76 -4.20 -32.99
CA LYS A 119 19.24 -4.64 -34.28
C LYS A 119 17.92 -5.41 -34.16
N LEU A 120 17.13 -5.39 -35.23
CA LEU A 120 15.90 -6.18 -35.34
C LEU A 120 16.20 -7.64 -35.69
N SER A 121 15.37 -8.54 -35.17
CA SER A 121 15.29 -9.93 -35.59
C SER A 121 13.84 -10.31 -35.95
N GLY A 122 13.66 -11.47 -36.58
CA GLY A 122 12.34 -12.05 -36.82
C GLY A 122 11.39 -11.29 -37.75
N LYS A 123 11.89 -10.45 -38.67
CA LYS A 123 11.13 -9.48 -39.51
C LYS A 123 10.63 -8.24 -38.74
N GLY A 124 11.48 -7.63 -37.91
CA GLY A 124 11.12 -6.44 -37.14
C GLY A 124 10.31 -6.73 -35.88
N LYS A 125 10.13 -8.01 -35.53
CA LYS A 125 9.31 -8.45 -34.40
C LYS A 125 9.98 -8.31 -33.04
N TYR A 126 11.31 -8.33 -33.01
CA TYR A 126 12.10 -8.32 -31.77
C TYR A 126 13.30 -7.42 -31.95
N ILE A 127 13.67 -6.70 -30.89
CA ILE A 127 14.91 -5.94 -30.81
C ILE A 127 15.91 -6.70 -29.91
N SER A 128 17.19 -6.63 -30.26
CA SER A 128 18.27 -7.35 -29.60
C SER A 128 19.59 -6.61 -29.77
N HIS A 129 20.57 -6.90 -28.92
CA HIS A 129 21.89 -6.28 -28.97
C HIS A 129 22.68 -6.54 -30.27
N HIS A 130 23.63 -5.67 -30.58
CA HIS A 130 24.74 -5.99 -31.48
C HIS A 130 25.79 -6.85 -30.76
N SER A 131 26.53 -7.68 -31.50
CA SER A 131 27.63 -8.49 -30.98
C SER A 131 28.74 -7.63 -30.38
N GLU A 132 29.00 -6.51 -31.03
CA GLU A 132 29.99 -5.50 -30.66
C GLU A 132 29.57 -4.69 -29.40
N SER A 133 28.37 -4.97 -28.88
CA SER A 133 27.75 -4.24 -27.78
C SER A 133 27.39 -5.12 -26.58
N ASN A 134 27.89 -6.37 -26.51
CA ASN A 134 27.54 -7.31 -25.44
C ASN A 134 28.40 -7.20 -24.16
N SER A 135 29.54 -6.50 -24.21
CA SER A 135 30.47 -6.41 -23.07
C SER A 135 30.09 -5.34 -22.04
N GLY A 136 30.22 -5.67 -20.77
CA GLY A 136 30.00 -4.81 -19.59
C GLY A 136 30.88 -5.24 -18.41
N ILE A 137 30.71 -4.62 -17.24
CA ILE A 137 31.35 -5.04 -15.98
C ILE A 137 30.26 -5.02 -14.93
N GLU A 138 29.88 -6.20 -14.41
CA GLU A 138 28.74 -6.45 -13.49
C GLU A 138 27.36 -6.06 -14.04
N SER A 139 27.31 -5.18 -15.04
CA SER A 139 26.09 -4.75 -15.71
C SER A 139 26.34 -4.31 -17.16
N LYS A 140 25.26 -4.25 -17.93
CA LYS A 140 25.24 -3.68 -19.28
C LYS A 140 23.90 -3.04 -19.61
N THR A 141 23.94 -1.77 -20.00
CA THR A 141 22.78 -1.02 -20.52
C THR A 141 22.85 -0.85 -22.04
N TRP A 142 21.69 -0.95 -22.70
CA TRP A 142 21.44 -0.53 -24.08
C TRP A 142 20.27 0.46 -24.09
N THR A 143 20.44 1.58 -24.79
CA THR A 143 19.38 2.60 -24.98
C THR A 143 19.07 2.73 -26.46
N PHE A 144 17.77 2.81 -26.79
CA PHE A 144 17.24 2.95 -28.15
C PHE A 144 15.85 3.58 -28.11
N ASP A 145 15.40 4.15 -29.22
CA ASP A 145 14.11 4.84 -29.27
C ASP A 145 13.00 3.93 -29.79
N TRP A 146 11.77 4.22 -29.35
CA TRP A 146 10.54 3.54 -29.74
C TRP A 146 9.47 4.56 -30.08
N ILE A 147 8.84 4.41 -31.25
CA ILE A 147 7.70 5.20 -31.69
C ILE A 147 6.44 4.49 -31.22
N ALA A 148 5.62 5.18 -30.44
CA ALA A 148 4.34 4.65 -29.97
C ALA A 148 3.37 4.31 -31.12
N PRO A 149 2.49 3.30 -30.95
CA PRO A 149 1.49 2.94 -31.96
C PRO A 149 0.50 4.07 -32.25
N ASN A 150 -0.31 3.89 -33.31
CA ASN A 150 -1.46 4.73 -33.59
C ASN A 150 -2.55 4.57 -32.50
N THR A 151 -3.44 5.57 -32.39
CA THR A 151 -4.58 5.62 -31.45
C THR A 151 -5.38 4.32 -31.43
N GLY A 152 -5.67 3.79 -30.23
CA GLY A 152 -6.53 2.62 -30.04
C GLY A 152 -5.88 1.42 -29.34
N THR A 153 -4.61 1.53 -28.95
CA THR A 153 -3.90 0.48 -28.18
C THR A 153 -3.79 0.90 -26.72
N VAL A 154 -4.82 0.56 -25.93
CA VAL A 154 -4.95 0.97 -24.51
C VAL A 154 -3.70 0.64 -23.67
N GLU A 155 -3.08 -0.52 -23.92
CA GLU A 155 -1.91 -1.04 -23.19
C GLU A 155 -0.88 -1.62 -24.15
N VAL A 156 0.39 -1.27 -23.95
CA VAL A 156 1.56 -1.92 -24.57
C VAL A 156 2.43 -2.48 -23.46
N THR A 157 2.74 -3.78 -23.55
CA THR A 157 3.67 -4.44 -22.65
C THR A 157 5.00 -4.72 -23.37
N PHE A 158 6.08 -4.18 -22.83
CA PHE A 158 7.44 -4.55 -23.20
C PHE A 158 7.84 -5.82 -22.41
N TYR A 159 8.11 -6.90 -23.13
CA TYR A 159 8.63 -8.15 -22.58
C TYR A 159 10.12 -8.26 -22.91
N GLY A 160 10.97 -8.43 -21.91
CA GLY A 160 12.40 -8.58 -22.07
C GLY A 160 12.92 -9.89 -21.45
N ALA A 161 13.72 -10.63 -22.22
CA ALA A 161 14.53 -11.73 -21.72
C ALA A 161 16.02 -11.39 -21.86
N PHE A 162 16.80 -11.72 -20.83
CA PHE A 162 18.20 -11.31 -20.69
C PHE A 162 19.08 -12.51 -20.39
N ASN A 163 20.34 -12.45 -20.83
CA ASN A 163 21.39 -13.41 -20.47
C ASN A 163 22.54 -12.66 -19.79
N ALA A 164 23.05 -13.19 -18.70
CA ALA A 164 24.32 -12.83 -18.09
C ALA A 164 25.28 -14.05 -18.17
N ALA A 165 26.13 -14.02 -19.19
CA ALA A 165 26.87 -15.18 -19.64
C ALA A 165 28.16 -15.42 -18.84
N ASN A 166 28.50 -16.69 -18.60
CA ASN A 166 29.68 -17.10 -17.83
C ASN A 166 31.01 -16.97 -18.62
N GLY A 167 30.94 -16.86 -19.95
CA GLY A 167 32.10 -16.71 -20.85
C GLY A 167 32.75 -18.01 -21.33
N ASP A 168 32.21 -19.20 -21.03
CA ASP A 168 32.76 -20.50 -21.44
C ASP A 168 32.37 -20.94 -22.87
N ASN A 169 31.45 -20.21 -23.51
CA ASN A 169 30.89 -20.46 -24.86
C ASN A 169 29.90 -21.62 -24.94
N THR A 170 29.34 -22.05 -23.80
CA THR A 170 28.24 -23.00 -23.70
C THR A 170 27.00 -22.32 -23.09
N PRO A 171 25.82 -22.95 -23.14
CA PRO A 171 24.65 -22.46 -22.42
C PRO A 171 24.63 -22.81 -20.92
N ASP A 172 25.57 -23.64 -20.45
CA ASP A 172 25.57 -24.21 -19.11
C ASP A 172 26.15 -23.21 -18.10
N GLY A 173 25.42 -22.96 -17.00
CA GLY A 173 25.85 -21.99 -15.98
C GLY A 173 25.67 -20.52 -16.37
N ASP A 174 25.08 -20.23 -17.53
CA ASP A 174 24.55 -18.90 -17.89
C ASP A 174 23.30 -18.57 -17.05
N ASN A 175 23.14 -17.31 -16.63
CA ASN A 175 21.98 -16.86 -15.87
C ASN A 175 20.98 -16.14 -16.79
N ILE A 176 19.76 -16.67 -16.87
CA ILE A 176 18.66 -16.09 -17.66
C ILE A 176 17.71 -15.32 -16.74
N TYR A 177 17.36 -14.10 -17.16
CA TYR A 177 16.43 -13.22 -16.46
C TYR A 177 15.28 -12.77 -17.37
N THR A 178 14.17 -12.36 -16.75
CA THR A 178 13.02 -11.76 -17.46
C THR A 178 12.49 -10.54 -16.72
N ASP A 179 12.16 -9.48 -17.46
CA ASP A 179 11.50 -8.28 -16.95
C ASP A 179 10.33 -7.87 -17.85
N ILE A 180 9.37 -7.15 -17.29
CA ILE A 180 8.15 -6.70 -17.95
C ILE A 180 7.89 -5.24 -17.57
N LEU A 181 7.78 -4.38 -18.58
CA LEU A 181 7.35 -2.98 -18.41
C LEU A 181 6.05 -2.74 -19.17
N LYS A 182 4.99 -2.37 -18.47
CA LYS A 182 3.73 -1.93 -19.07
C LYS A 182 3.70 -0.42 -19.25
N VAL A 183 3.14 0.03 -20.36
CA VAL A 183 2.85 1.44 -20.65
C VAL A 183 1.46 1.56 -21.29
N TYR A 184 0.81 2.70 -21.10
CA TYR A 184 -0.58 2.92 -21.50
C TYR A 184 -0.70 4.14 -22.40
N GLU A 185 -1.68 4.17 -23.30
CA GLU A 185 -1.99 5.39 -24.07
C GLU A 185 -2.43 6.50 -23.09
N GLN A 186 -2.07 7.75 -23.38
CA GLN A 186 -2.30 8.85 -22.43
C GLN A 186 -3.80 9.02 -22.16
N GLY A 187 -4.19 8.89 -20.89
CA GLY A 187 -5.59 8.94 -20.46
C GLY A 187 -6.35 7.60 -20.56
N THR A 188 -5.70 6.50 -20.95
CA THR A 188 -6.29 5.15 -20.95
C THR A 188 -5.68 4.21 -19.91
N LYS A 189 -4.80 4.73 -19.04
CA LYS A 189 -4.11 3.96 -18.00
C LYS A 189 -5.08 3.32 -17.03
N GLN A 190 -5.22 2.00 -17.11
CA GLN A 190 -5.56 1.19 -15.94
C GLN A 190 -4.31 1.15 -15.05
N ALA A 191 -4.48 1.27 -13.73
CA ALA A 191 -3.34 1.42 -12.83
C ALA A 191 -2.78 0.04 -12.47
N ASP A 192 -1.58 -0.26 -12.97
CA ASP A 192 -0.76 -1.27 -12.32
C ASP A 192 -0.44 -0.81 -10.89
N SER A 193 -0.76 -1.66 -9.92
CA SER A 193 -0.62 -1.44 -8.49
C SER A 193 0.82 -1.47 -7.97
N ASN A 194 1.83 -1.32 -8.83
CA ASN A 194 3.25 -1.50 -8.49
C ASN A 194 4.19 -0.55 -9.25
N ARG A 195 4.33 0.70 -8.78
CA ARG A 195 5.60 1.45 -8.72
C ARG A 195 5.45 2.84 -8.09
N ILE A 196 6.29 3.14 -7.10
CA ILE A 196 6.44 4.48 -6.52
C ILE A 196 7.42 5.26 -7.42
N ALA A 197 6.99 6.39 -7.97
CA ALA A 197 7.86 7.30 -8.73
C ALA A 197 8.39 8.40 -7.81
N ALA A 198 9.70 8.60 -7.78
CA ALA A 198 10.36 9.66 -7.02
C ALA A 198 10.62 10.89 -7.91
N VAL A 199 10.20 12.09 -7.46
CA VAL A 199 10.56 13.37 -8.09
C VAL A 199 10.91 14.43 -7.03
N THR A 200 11.84 15.31 -7.39
CA THR A 200 12.68 16.14 -6.51
C THR A 200 12.00 17.38 -5.90
N LEU A 201 12.45 17.76 -4.70
CA LEU A 201 12.01 18.95 -3.94
C LEU A 201 12.53 20.29 -4.48
N ALA A 202 11.78 21.38 -4.21
CA ALA A 202 12.25 22.77 -4.25
C ALA A 202 11.70 23.54 -3.02
N ALA A 203 12.39 24.61 -2.61
CA ALA A 203 12.38 25.09 -1.22
C ALA A 203 11.26 26.10 -0.82
N ASN A 204 11.00 26.14 0.49
CA ASN A 204 10.11 27.03 1.24
C ASN A 204 10.85 28.30 1.74
N PRO A 205 10.18 29.46 1.83
CA PRO A 205 10.09 30.20 3.11
C PRO A 205 8.71 30.91 3.28
N GLU A 206 8.23 31.38 4.45
CA GLU A 206 8.69 31.40 5.86
C GLU A 206 7.45 31.63 6.78
N ALA A 207 7.59 31.54 8.11
CA ALA A 207 6.46 31.52 9.05
C ALA A 207 6.28 32.79 9.92
N ILE A 208 5.08 33.37 9.91
CA ILE A 208 4.51 34.33 10.87
C ILE A 208 2.97 34.11 10.83
N GLY A 209 2.14 34.18 11.88
CA GLY A 209 2.29 34.40 13.34
C GLY A 209 0.89 34.36 13.98
N ILE A 210 0.73 34.41 15.32
CA ILE A 210 -0.61 34.33 15.97
C ILE A 210 -0.74 35.32 17.14
N ASP A 211 -1.90 35.98 17.21
CA ASP A 211 -2.50 36.48 18.46
C ASP A 211 -4.01 36.13 18.46
N ALA A 212 -4.62 35.96 19.63
CA ALA A 212 -5.90 35.28 19.80
C ALA A 212 -6.82 35.93 20.86
N SER A 213 -7.92 36.54 20.41
CA SER A 213 -9.06 36.85 21.28
C SER A 213 -10.38 37.01 20.50
N GLU A 214 -11.31 36.06 20.67
CA GLU A 214 -12.62 36.29 21.30
C GLU A 214 -13.57 35.09 21.11
N LYS A 215 -14.39 34.81 22.13
CA LYS A 215 -15.39 33.73 22.15
C LYS A 215 -16.75 34.22 21.62
N LYS A 216 -17.45 33.38 20.85
CA LYS A 216 -18.93 33.40 20.78
C LYS A 216 -19.49 32.06 20.34
N GLU A 217 -20.43 31.54 21.13
CA GLU A 217 -21.17 30.30 20.86
C GLU A 217 -22.15 30.49 19.69
N PHE A 218 -22.48 29.40 18.98
CA PHE A 218 -23.65 29.40 18.07
C PHE A 218 -24.32 28.03 17.96
N LYS A 219 -25.64 28.05 17.73
CA LYS A 219 -26.52 26.86 17.72
C LYS A 219 -26.64 26.24 16.30
N PRO A 220 -26.93 24.92 16.15
CA PRO A 220 -26.91 24.25 14.85
C PRO A 220 -28.30 23.94 14.26
N GLU A 221 -28.41 23.98 12.93
CA GLU A 221 -29.60 23.64 12.12
C GLU A 221 -29.40 22.36 11.27
N PRO A 222 -30.46 21.58 10.98
CA PRO A 222 -30.39 20.17 10.57
C PRO A 222 -30.03 19.90 9.09
N LEU A 223 -29.88 18.62 8.77
CA LEU A 223 -29.50 18.06 7.46
C LEU A 223 -30.64 17.23 6.87
N GLU A 224 -30.74 17.19 5.53
CA GLU A 224 -31.67 16.33 4.80
C GLU A 224 -30.91 15.31 3.95
N ALA A 225 -31.28 14.04 4.07
CA ALA A 225 -30.86 12.98 3.15
C ALA A 225 -31.73 13.02 1.87
N VAL A 226 -31.13 12.69 0.72
CA VAL A 226 -31.85 12.60 -0.56
C VAL A 226 -31.59 11.22 -1.15
N GLU A 227 -32.65 10.40 -1.24
CA GLU A 227 -32.62 9.16 -2.01
C GLU A 227 -32.58 9.47 -3.49
N ASN A 228 -31.76 8.74 -4.25
CA ASN A 228 -31.71 8.87 -5.71
C ASN A 228 -31.68 7.47 -6.34
N LEU A 229 -32.86 6.97 -6.70
CA LEU A 229 -33.06 5.63 -7.26
C LEU A 229 -33.15 5.69 -8.80
N GLN A 230 -31.99 5.55 -9.47
CA GLN A 230 -31.90 5.07 -10.86
C GLN A 230 -30.43 4.83 -11.26
N GLY A 231 -30.00 3.57 -11.21
CA GLY A 231 -28.68 3.13 -11.65
C GLY A 231 -28.68 1.62 -11.88
N GLN A 232 -27.99 1.16 -12.93
CA GLN A 232 -27.91 -0.27 -13.26
C GLN A 232 -26.95 -0.97 -12.28
N THR A 233 -27.42 -2.02 -11.60
CA THR A 233 -26.70 -2.68 -10.50
C THR A 233 -25.29 -3.14 -10.90
N ILE A 234 -24.26 -2.63 -10.21
CA ILE A 234 -22.87 -2.86 -10.62
C ILE A 234 -22.31 -4.20 -10.08
N PHE A 235 -22.63 -4.58 -8.83
CA PHE A 235 -22.56 -5.94 -8.23
C PHE A 235 -22.70 -5.87 -6.69
N GLN A 236 -23.46 -6.80 -6.08
CA GLN A 236 -23.54 -7.01 -4.62
C GLN A 236 -23.66 -8.52 -4.37
N LYS A 237 -22.93 -9.07 -3.40
CA LYS A 237 -23.01 -10.48 -2.96
C LYS A 237 -22.75 -10.61 -1.47
N THR A 238 -23.31 -11.68 -0.89
CA THR A 238 -23.10 -12.12 0.49
C THR A 238 -22.43 -13.48 0.58
N PHE A 239 -21.75 -13.72 1.71
CA PHE A 239 -21.11 -14.98 2.05
C PHE A 239 -21.23 -15.23 3.56
N GLY A 240 -21.73 -16.40 3.92
CA GLY A 240 -21.99 -16.85 5.28
C GLY A 240 -22.78 -18.17 5.26
N GLY A 241 -22.83 -18.85 6.41
CA GLY A 241 -23.75 -19.96 6.66
C GLY A 241 -24.86 -19.56 7.64
N ILE A 242 -25.58 -20.55 8.17
CA ILE A 242 -26.63 -20.33 9.18
C ILE A 242 -26.09 -20.03 10.59
N TYR A 243 -24.79 -19.77 10.74
CA TYR A 243 -24.08 -19.58 12.00
C TYR A 243 -23.59 -18.13 12.15
N TYR A 244 -22.89 -17.81 13.24
CA TYR A 244 -22.40 -16.45 13.50
C TYR A 244 -21.08 -16.19 12.77
N ASP A 245 -21.17 -15.81 11.49
CA ASP A 245 -20.05 -15.55 10.58
C ASP A 245 -19.72 -14.05 10.50
N ARG A 246 -19.11 -13.48 11.55
CA ARG A 246 -18.77 -12.05 11.57
C ARG A 246 -17.49 -11.77 10.78
N GLY A 247 -17.62 -11.09 9.63
CA GLY A 247 -16.48 -10.58 8.85
C GLY A 247 -15.59 -9.64 9.66
N VAL A 248 -14.26 -9.73 9.46
CA VAL A 248 -13.25 -8.96 10.22
C VAL A 248 -12.33 -8.15 9.30
N SER A 249 -11.81 -8.75 8.22
CA SER A 249 -10.97 -8.05 7.25
C SER A 249 -11.14 -8.65 5.85
N GLY A 250 -11.09 -7.83 4.81
CA GLY A 250 -11.29 -8.27 3.43
C GLY A 250 -10.41 -7.49 2.46
N ILE A 251 -9.87 -8.19 1.46
CA ILE A 251 -8.96 -7.64 0.46
C ILE A 251 -9.32 -8.14 -0.94
N ALA A 252 -9.09 -7.30 -1.95
CA ALA A 252 -8.90 -7.78 -3.30
C ALA A 252 -7.56 -8.54 -3.40
N THR A 253 -7.49 -9.54 -4.27
CA THR A 253 -6.30 -10.39 -4.44
C THR A 253 -5.69 -10.21 -5.82
N ILE A 254 -4.39 -10.51 -5.95
CA ILE A 254 -3.57 -10.29 -7.17
C ILE A 254 -4.09 -11.01 -8.43
N ASP A 255 -4.90 -12.06 -8.26
CA ASP A 255 -5.61 -12.78 -9.32
C ASP A 255 -6.95 -12.11 -9.73
N GLY A 256 -7.25 -10.93 -9.18
CA GLY A 256 -8.49 -10.19 -9.40
C GLY A 256 -9.68 -10.66 -8.56
N GLY A 257 -9.51 -11.68 -7.70
CA GLY A 257 -10.55 -12.15 -6.78
C GLY A 257 -10.59 -11.40 -5.46
N TYR A 258 -11.21 -12.01 -4.45
CA TYR A 258 -11.27 -11.47 -3.09
C TYR A 258 -10.92 -12.53 -2.06
N ALA A 259 -10.21 -12.14 -0.99
CA ALA A 259 -9.99 -12.95 0.20
C ALA A 259 -10.61 -12.23 1.41
N VAL A 260 -11.31 -12.98 2.27
CA VAL A 260 -12.01 -12.42 3.43
C VAL A 260 -11.76 -13.29 4.65
N LEU A 261 -11.29 -12.66 5.73
CA LEU A 261 -11.12 -13.22 7.05
C LEU A 261 -12.33 -12.83 7.90
N SER A 262 -13.03 -13.84 8.42
CA SER A 262 -14.10 -13.72 9.41
C SER A 262 -13.73 -14.52 10.66
N LEU A 263 -14.53 -14.33 11.71
CA LEU A 263 -14.62 -15.26 12.82
C LEU A 263 -15.80 -16.20 12.60
N ILE A 264 -15.69 -17.45 13.07
CA ILE A 264 -16.79 -18.43 13.10
C ILE A 264 -16.97 -18.98 14.51
N THR A 265 -18.22 -19.02 14.99
CA THR A 265 -18.57 -19.73 16.23
C THR A 265 -19.00 -21.16 15.91
N GLY A 266 -18.48 -22.15 16.63
CA GLY A 266 -18.88 -23.55 16.42
C GLY A 266 -18.00 -24.34 15.46
N GLY A 267 -16.77 -23.88 15.24
CA GLY A 267 -15.67 -24.74 14.78
C GLY A 267 -15.33 -25.84 15.82
N ASN A 268 -14.16 -26.47 15.69
CA ASN A 268 -13.83 -27.82 16.20
C ASN A 268 -14.08 -28.12 17.70
N ALA A 269 -14.37 -27.13 18.55
CA ALA A 269 -14.72 -27.32 19.96
C ALA A 269 -15.85 -26.41 20.49
N GLY A 270 -16.57 -25.67 19.65
CA GLY A 270 -17.63 -24.75 20.08
C GLY A 270 -17.17 -23.34 20.48
N SER A 271 -15.90 -23.02 20.25
CA SER A 271 -15.29 -21.70 20.48
C SER A 271 -15.28 -20.83 19.20
N VAL A 272 -14.49 -19.75 19.20
CA VAL A 272 -14.33 -18.83 18.06
C VAL A 272 -13.02 -19.16 17.33
N ASP A 273 -13.09 -19.41 16.03
CA ASP A 273 -11.94 -19.70 15.16
C ASP A 273 -11.77 -18.63 14.05
N TYR A 274 -10.56 -18.56 13.46
CA TYR A 274 -10.31 -17.81 12.23
C TYR A 274 -10.95 -18.57 11.07
N SER A 275 -11.59 -17.85 10.15
CA SER A 275 -12.25 -18.40 8.97
C SER A 275 -11.85 -17.59 7.74
N LEU A 276 -11.12 -18.20 6.82
CA LEU A 276 -10.59 -17.53 5.61
C LEU A 276 -11.27 -18.08 4.36
N PHE A 277 -11.94 -17.21 3.63
CA PHE A 277 -12.56 -17.49 2.33
C PHE A 277 -11.73 -16.87 1.21
N LYS A 278 -11.61 -17.58 0.08
CA LYS A 278 -11.07 -17.05 -1.17
C LYS A 278 -12.09 -17.23 -2.28
N THR A 279 -12.22 -16.20 -3.11
CA THR A 279 -13.20 -16.13 -4.19
C THR A 279 -12.56 -15.67 -5.51
N ASP A 280 -13.25 -15.87 -6.63
CA ASP A 280 -12.89 -15.30 -7.93
C ASP A 280 -13.33 -13.82 -8.07
N SER A 281 -13.04 -13.18 -9.21
CA SER A 281 -13.40 -11.78 -9.48
C SER A 281 -14.90 -11.51 -9.56
N LYS A 282 -15.70 -12.56 -9.80
CA LYS A 282 -17.17 -12.55 -9.75
C LYS A 282 -17.68 -12.95 -8.37
N ALA A 283 -16.80 -13.01 -7.37
CA ALA A 283 -17.05 -13.42 -6.02
C ALA A 283 -17.82 -14.77 -5.94
N ASN A 284 -17.33 -15.78 -6.64
CA ASN A 284 -17.70 -17.19 -6.45
C ASN A 284 -16.65 -17.85 -5.54
N LEU A 285 -17.06 -18.70 -4.60
CA LEU A 285 -16.15 -19.37 -3.66
C LEU A 285 -15.18 -20.31 -4.40
N LEU A 286 -13.88 -20.13 -4.17
CA LEU A 286 -12.82 -21.01 -4.65
C LEU A 286 -12.39 -22.00 -3.57
N TRP A 287 -12.16 -21.51 -2.36
CA TRP A 287 -11.87 -22.34 -1.18
C TRP A 287 -12.20 -21.61 0.12
N HIS A 288 -12.34 -22.40 1.18
CA HIS A 288 -12.55 -21.96 2.57
C HIS A 288 -11.64 -22.79 3.49
N LYS A 289 -11.09 -22.16 4.53
CA LYS A 289 -10.21 -22.78 5.54
C LYS A 289 -10.51 -22.17 6.91
N THR A 290 -10.32 -22.97 7.96
CA THR A 290 -10.41 -22.51 9.35
C THR A 290 -9.11 -22.78 10.10
N TYR A 291 -8.78 -21.90 11.06
CA TYR A 291 -7.56 -22.00 11.87
C TYR A 291 -7.86 -21.54 13.31
N GLY A 292 -7.34 -22.27 14.29
CA GLY A 292 -7.61 -22.04 15.70
C GLY A 292 -7.42 -23.31 16.52
N GLY A 293 -7.83 -23.28 17.79
CA GLY A 293 -7.71 -24.38 18.73
C GLY A 293 -8.99 -24.62 19.53
N SER A 294 -8.86 -24.91 20.82
CA SER A 294 -10.00 -25.21 21.71
C SER A 294 -10.54 -23.99 22.46
N GLY A 295 -9.90 -22.83 22.31
CA GLY A 295 -10.24 -21.56 22.91
C GLY A 295 -10.70 -20.54 21.87
N TYR A 296 -10.67 -19.27 22.24
CA TYR A 296 -11.05 -18.13 21.41
C TYR A 296 -9.84 -17.63 20.62
N ASP A 297 -9.85 -17.89 19.32
CA ASP A 297 -8.91 -17.42 18.32
C ASP A 297 -9.59 -16.29 17.52
N ASN A 298 -9.37 -15.05 17.97
CA ASN A 298 -10.03 -13.86 17.43
C ASN A 298 -9.16 -13.20 16.35
N PRO A 299 -9.49 -13.32 15.04
CA PRO A 299 -8.79 -12.57 13.99
C PRO A 299 -8.97 -11.05 14.14
N THR A 300 -8.02 -10.29 13.57
CA THR A 300 -8.08 -8.83 13.48
C THR A 300 -7.69 -8.27 12.12
N GLN A 301 -6.74 -8.87 11.40
CA GLN A 301 -6.28 -8.35 10.11
C GLN A 301 -5.82 -9.46 9.13
N LEU A 302 -6.09 -9.24 7.83
CA LEU A 302 -5.68 -10.08 6.70
C LEU A 302 -4.89 -9.21 5.72
N LYS A 303 -3.70 -9.68 5.29
CA LYS A 303 -2.98 -9.08 4.16
C LYS A 303 -2.47 -10.15 3.19
N GLN A 304 -2.50 -9.84 1.90
CA GLN A 304 -1.81 -10.62 0.87
C GLN A 304 -0.38 -10.07 0.70
N LEU A 305 0.58 -10.97 0.61
CA LEU A 305 2.00 -10.67 0.42
C LEU A 305 2.36 -10.60 -1.07
N PRO A 306 3.47 -9.93 -1.44
CA PRO A 306 4.11 -10.13 -2.74
C PRO A 306 4.32 -11.63 -2.99
N GLY A 307 3.92 -12.12 -4.16
CA GLY A 307 3.89 -13.56 -4.46
C GLY A 307 2.59 -14.28 -4.03
N GLY A 308 1.62 -13.59 -3.43
CA GLY A 308 0.23 -14.04 -3.32
C GLY A 308 -0.14 -14.84 -2.06
N ASN A 309 0.81 -15.17 -1.19
CA ASN A 309 0.56 -15.79 0.13
C ASN A 309 -0.23 -14.84 1.04
N PHE A 310 -0.86 -15.36 2.10
CA PHE A 310 -1.66 -14.56 3.04
C PHE A 310 -1.11 -14.64 4.46
N ILE A 311 -0.97 -13.49 5.12
CA ILE A 311 -0.74 -13.39 6.55
C ILE A 311 -2.06 -13.04 7.24
N LEU A 312 -2.44 -13.85 8.23
CA LEU A 312 -3.57 -13.64 9.12
C LEU A 312 -3.03 -13.30 10.50
N VAL A 313 -3.61 -12.31 11.16
CA VAL A 313 -3.24 -11.98 12.54
C VAL A 313 -4.45 -11.68 13.40
N GLY A 314 -4.27 -11.86 14.69
CA GLY A 314 -5.26 -11.67 15.74
C GLY A 314 -4.72 -12.16 17.09
N ASN A 315 -5.58 -12.63 17.97
CA ASN A 315 -5.19 -12.99 19.33
C ASN A 315 -5.87 -14.30 19.78
N SER A 316 -5.11 -15.13 20.48
CA SER A 316 -5.48 -16.50 20.86
C SER A 316 -5.40 -16.69 22.37
N ASN A 317 -6.37 -17.41 22.96
CA ASN A 317 -6.16 -18.11 24.23
C ASN A 317 -6.15 -19.65 24.07
N SER A 318 -6.10 -20.14 22.82
CA SER A 318 -5.81 -21.54 22.49
C SER A 318 -4.32 -21.86 22.51
N PHE A 319 -3.51 -20.86 22.16
CA PHE A 319 -2.06 -20.96 21.98
C PHE A 319 -1.40 -19.75 22.63
N GLY A 320 -0.24 -19.94 23.26
CA GLY A 320 0.52 -18.85 23.88
C GLY A 320 1.04 -19.18 25.28
N ALA A 321 1.28 -18.14 26.08
CA ALA A 321 1.97 -18.18 27.36
C ALA A 321 1.22 -17.49 28.51
N GLY A 322 -0.07 -17.17 28.35
CA GLY A 322 -0.86 -16.47 29.36
C GLY A 322 -2.37 -16.54 29.16
N ASP A 323 -3.01 -15.38 29.18
CA ASP A 323 -4.44 -15.23 28.86
C ASP A 323 -4.63 -15.20 27.34
N TYR A 324 -4.47 -14.04 26.70
CA TYR A 324 -4.56 -13.85 25.26
C TYR A 324 -3.20 -13.42 24.73
N ASP A 325 -2.60 -14.20 23.83
CA ASP A 325 -1.36 -13.85 23.14
C ASP A 325 -1.66 -13.39 21.70
N MET A 326 -0.75 -12.62 21.08
CA MET A 326 -0.83 -12.35 19.65
C MET A 326 -0.63 -13.66 18.89
N TYR A 327 -1.45 -13.92 17.88
CA TYR A 327 -1.38 -15.11 17.04
C TYR A 327 -1.29 -14.69 15.57
N ALA A 328 -0.29 -15.25 14.87
CA ALA A 328 -0.02 -14.97 13.46
C ALA A 328 0.07 -16.29 12.69
N ILE A 329 -0.54 -16.32 11.50
CA ILE A 329 -0.65 -17.49 10.65
C ILE A 329 -0.28 -17.09 9.22
N LEU A 330 0.80 -17.66 8.69
CA LEU A 330 1.16 -17.52 7.28
C LEU A 330 0.65 -18.73 6.51
N VAL A 331 -0.13 -18.49 5.45
CA VAL A 331 -0.65 -19.54 4.55
C VAL A 331 -0.32 -19.25 3.09
N ASN A 332 -0.25 -20.30 2.27
CA ASN A 332 -0.02 -20.17 0.83
C ASN A 332 -1.29 -19.70 0.07
N GLN A 333 -1.17 -19.52 -1.25
CA GLN A 333 -2.29 -19.13 -2.13
C GLN A 333 -3.51 -20.08 -2.11
N LEU A 334 -3.35 -21.32 -1.61
CA LEU A 334 -4.41 -22.34 -1.48
C LEU A 334 -4.97 -22.43 -0.04
N GLY A 335 -4.50 -21.55 0.86
CA GLY A 335 -4.85 -21.56 2.28
C GLY A 335 -4.21 -22.71 3.06
N GLU A 336 -3.12 -23.30 2.55
CA GLU A 336 -2.37 -24.32 3.29
C GLU A 336 -1.37 -23.65 4.24
N LEU A 337 -1.26 -24.16 5.46
CA LEU A 337 -0.41 -23.60 6.51
C LEU A 337 1.08 -23.67 6.12
N ILE A 338 1.77 -22.52 6.14
CA ILE A 338 3.24 -22.44 6.03
C ILE A 338 3.85 -22.42 7.43
N TRP A 339 3.40 -21.49 8.29
CA TRP A 339 3.73 -21.47 9.71
C TRP A 339 2.64 -20.76 10.52
N SER A 340 2.57 -21.06 11.82
CA SER A 340 1.83 -20.25 12.80
C SER A 340 2.70 -20.00 14.03
N LYS A 341 2.61 -18.81 14.61
CA LYS A 341 3.43 -18.35 15.74
C LYS A 341 2.58 -17.57 16.73
N THR A 342 2.90 -17.67 18.01
CA THR A 342 2.34 -16.82 19.06
C THR A 342 3.39 -15.91 19.65
N TYR A 343 2.99 -14.71 20.06
CA TYR A 343 3.86 -13.73 20.70
C TYR A 343 3.17 -13.02 21.86
N GLY A 344 3.84 -13.00 23.00
CA GLY A 344 3.32 -12.46 24.25
C GLY A 344 3.93 -13.17 25.44
N GLY A 345 3.29 -13.04 26.59
CA GLY A 345 3.72 -13.65 27.85
C GLY A 345 2.52 -13.99 28.73
N LYS A 346 2.69 -13.85 30.05
CA LYS A 346 1.61 -14.14 31.01
C LYS A 346 0.46 -13.12 31.01
N GLY A 347 0.56 -12.09 30.17
CA GLY A 347 -0.39 -10.98 30.13
C GLY A 347 -1.52 -11.18 29.12
N ARG A 348 -1.96 -10.06 28.57
CA ARG A 348 -2.87 -10.02 27.43
C ARG A 348 -2.27 -9.13 26.36
N GLU A 349 -1.82 -9.75 25.29
CA GLU A 349 -1.20 -9.11 24.15
C GLU A 349 -2.17 -9.19 22.96
N TYR A 350 -2.58 -8.03 22.45
CA TYR A 350 -3.55 -7.93 21.37
C TYR A 350 -2.87 -7.31 20.15
N ILE A 351 -3.05 -7.92 18.98
CA ILE A 351 -2.55 -7.37 17.72
C ILE A 351 -3.65 -6.62 16.97
N HIS A 352 -3.26 -5.57 16.26
CA HIS A 352 -4.16 -4.73 15.48
C HIS A 352 -3.77 -4.67 14.01
N ASN A 353 -2.47 -4.76 13.68
CA ASN A 353 -2.04 -4.79 12.29
C ASN A 353 -0.69 -5.49 12.11
N VAL A 354 -0.37 -5.76 10.84
CA VAL A 354 0.89 -6.36 10.39
C VAL A 354 1.30 -5.73 9.06
N ILE A 355 2.59 -5.55 8.83
CA ILE A 355 3.15 -5.38 7.48
C ILE A 355 4.25 -6.39 7.24
N GLN A 356 4.43 -6.80 5.99
CA GLN A 356 5.72 -7.35 5.58
C GLN A 356 6.67 -6.19 5.33
N THR A 357 7.92 -6.36 5.74
CA THR A 357 8.97 -5.35 5.65
C THR A 357 9.94 -5.66 4.51
N ASN A 358 10.72 -4.67 4.07
CA ASN A 358 11.62 -4.76 2.91
C ASN A 358 12.70 -5.87 3.01
N ASP A 359 12.92 -6.43 4.20
CA ASP A 359 13.80 -7.58 4.48
C ASP A 359 13.06 -8.94 4.41
N ASN A 360 11.85 -8.96 3.84
CA ASN A 360 10.88 -10.07 3.80
C ASN A 360 10.32 -10.55 5.14
N GLY A 361 10.78 -10.01 6.27
CA GLY A 361 10.22 -10.27 7.59
C GLY A 361 8.91 -9.52 7.84
N PHE A 362 8.42 -9.53 9.08
CA PHE A 362 7.15 -8.90 9.45
C PHE A 362 7.33 -7.92 10.59
N LEU A 363 6.56 -6.83 10.57
CA LEU A 363 6.36 -5.93 11.71
C LEU A 363 4.89 -5.98 12.14
N PHE A 364 4.69 -6.50 13.35
CA PHE A 364 3.41 -6.63 14.03
C PHE A 364 3.21 -5.46 14.99
N VAL A 365 2.01 -4.89 15.07
CA VAL A 365 1.68 -3.79 15.99
C VAL A 365 0.35 -3.99 16.71
N GLY A 366 0.29 -3.56 17.97
CA GLY A 366 -0.90 -3.66 18.80
C GLY A 366 -0.67 -3.09 20.20
N LYS A 367 -1.08 -3.82 21.23
CA LYS A 367 -0.93 -3.45 22.64
C LYS A 367 -0.60 -4.65 23.54
N SER A 368 -0.03 -4.39 24.71
CA SER A 368 0.27 -5.37 25.75
C SER A 368 -0.24 -4.91 27.11
N PHE A 369 -0.76 -5.82 27.91
CA PHE A 369 -1.01 -5.63 29.34
C PHE A 369 -0.03 -6.43 30.24
N GLY A 370 0.79 -7.31 29.67
CA GLY A 370 1.82 -8.08 30.39
C GLY A 370 3.19 -7.40 30.49
N TYR A 371 3.42 -6.36 29.68
CA TYR A 371 4.72 -5.72 29.51
C TYR A 371 4.57 -4.22 29.36
N GLY A 372 5.56 -3.47 29.87
CA GLY A 372 5.54 -2.02 29.90
C GLY A 372 5.36 -1.51 31.32
N ALA A 373 4.65 -0.40 31.51
CA ALA A 373 4.73 0.39 32.74
C ALA A 373 3.39 0.90 33.27
N GLY A 374 2.37 0.05 33.42
CA GLY A 374 1.15 0.41 34.16
C GLY A 374 -0.11 -0.11 33.51
N GLY A 375 -0.68 0.68 32.60
CA GLY A 375 -1.85 0.29 31.83
C GLY A 375 -1.49 -0.61 30.65
N GLY A 376 -2.19 -0.42 29.53
CA GLY A 376 -1.89 -1.15 28.30
C GLY A 376 -0.94 -0.33 27.44
N ASP A 377 0.27 -0.83 27.17
CA ASP A 377 1.29 -0.15 26.38
C ASP A 377 1.21 -0.53 24.89
N SER A 378 1.63 0.37 23.98
CA SER A 378 1.77 0.03 22.55
C SER A 378 2.84 -1.03 22.34
N TYR A 379 2.49 -2.13 21.68
CA TYR A 379 3.36 -3.31 21.57
C TYR A 379 3.73 -3.59 20.11
N LEU A 380 5.03 -3.69 19.82
CA LEU A 380 5.56 -3.92 18.48
C LEU A 380 6.55 -5.09 18.45
N ILE A 381 6.45 -5.92 17.42
CA ILE A 381 7.32 -7.10 17.23
C ILE A 381 7.80 -7.15 15.79
N LYS A 382 9.12 -7.18 15.59
CA LYS A 382 9.75 -7.42 14.30
C LYS A 382 10.25 -8.85 14.25
N THR A 383 9.93 -9.57 13.18
CA THR A 383 10.44 -10.92 12.91
C THR A 383 11.22 -10.98 11.59
N ASP A 384 11.86 -12.11 11.35
CA ASP A 384 12.27 -12.56 10.02
C ASP A 384 11.08 -13.13 9.22
N GLU A 385 11.35 -13.68 8.03
CA GLU A 385 10.37 -14.30 7.12
C GLU A 385 9.70 -15.58 7.69
N LYS A 386 10.32 -16.20 8.71
CA LYS A 386 9.85 -17.44 9.35
C LYS A 386 9.01 -17.16 10.60
N GLY A 387 8.83 -15.89 10.94
CA GLY A 387 8.15 -15.46 12.16
C GLY A 387 9.01 -15.63 13.42
N ASP A 388 10.34 -15.70 13.29
CA ASP A 388 11.24 -15.72 14.44
C ASP A 388 11.61 -14.27 14.84
N THR A 389 11.44 -13.95 16.13
CA THR A 389 11.56 -12.59 16.66
C THR A 389 12.99 -12.05 16.55
N LEU A 390 13.16 -10.93 15.84
CA LEU A 390 14.40 -10.16 15.76
C LEU A 390 14.48 -9.11 16.87
N TRP A 391 13.37 -8.39 17.10
CA TRP A 391 13.27 -7.47 18.23
C TRP A 391 11.81 -7.24 18.65
N THR A 392 11.68 -6.71 19.85
CA THR A 392 10.40 -6.38 20.50
C THR A 392 10.51 -5.00 21.14
N LYS A 393 9.47 -4.17 21.04
CA LYS A 393 9.41 -2.81 21.61
C LYS A 393 8.07 -2.57 22.30
N TYR A 394 8.12 -1.71 23.31
CA TYR A 394 6.97 -1.22 24.06
C TYR A 394 7.07 0.31 24.11
N TYR A 395 5.96 1.00 23.87
CA TYR A 395 5.88 2.45 24.03
C TYR A 395 4.60 2.83 24.78
N GLY A 396 4.79 3.55 25.88
CA GLY A 396 3.73 3.99 26.77
C GLY A 396 4.31 4.33 28.14
N ASN A 397 3.42 4.58 29.10
CA ASN A 397 3.76 4.86 30.48
C ASN A 397 2.66 4.35 31.42
N SER A 398 2.49 4.97 32.59
CA SER A 398 1.49 4.58 33.60
C SER A 398 0.03 4.50 33.13
N LEU A 399 -0.27 5.05 31.96
CA LEU A 399 -1.62 5.19 31.42
C LEU A 399 -1.82 4.19 30.26
N TYR A 400 -2.53 4.57 29.19
CA TYR A 400 -2.96 3.64 28.16
C TYR A 400 -2.59 4.14 26.76
N GLU A 401 -1.85 3.31 26.04
CA GLU A 401 -1.37 3.57 24.68
C GLU A 401 -1.71 2.39 23.76
N ARG A 402 -2.02 2.67 22.51
CA ARG A 402 -2.35 1.63 21.51
C ARG A 402 -1.79 2.00 20.15
N ALA A 403 -1.02 1.11 19.53
CA ALA A 403 -0.70 1.17 18.11
C ALA A 403 -1.80 0.43 17.31
N ALA A 404 -2.50 1.15 16.43
CA ALA A 404 -3.61 0.62 15.63
C ALA A 404 -3.15 0.14 14.24
N ASP A 405 -2.20 0.84 13.62
CA ASP A 405 -1.72 0.56 12.26
C ASP A 405 -0.26 1.00 12.06
N VAL A 406 0.39 0.45 11.04
CA VAL A 406 1.79 0.68 10.71
C VAL A 406 2.04 0.62 9.21
N ILE A 407 2.96 1.47 8.74
CA ILE A 407 3.53 1.43 7.39
C ILE A 407 5.06 1.50 7.47
N GLN A 408 5.74 0.86 6.52
CA GLN A 408 7.16 1.10 6.26
C GLN A 408 7.30 2.19 5.20
N CYS A 409 8.07 3.22 5.50
CA CYS A 409 8.37 4.32 4.59
C CYS A 409 9.50 3.93 3.63
N THR A 410 9.67 4.68 2.54
CA THR A 410 10.68 4.42 1.50
C THR A 410 12.13 4.51 1.99
N ASP A 411 12.39 5.23 3.09
CA ASP A 411 13.69 5.30 3.77
C ASP A 411 13.95 4.10 4.72
N GLY A 412 13.02 3.15 4.79
CA GLY A 412 13.07 2.01 5.69
C GLY A 412 12.62 2.29 7.13
N SER A 413 12.26 3.54 7.46
CA SER A 413 11.64 3.91 8.74
C SER A 413 10.22 3.36 8.83
N TYR A 414 9.67 3.26 10.04
CA TYR A 414 8.29 2.83 10.28
C TYR A 414 7.47 3.97 10.82
N THR A 415 6.26 4.18 10.30
CA THR A 415 5.32 5.15 10.87
C THR A 415 4.12 4.39 11.43
N ILE A 416 3.84 4.61 12.72
CA ILE A 416 2.70 4.02 13.44
C ILE A 416 1.66 5.08 13.75
N THR A 417 0.38 4.69 13.76
CA THR A 417 -0.70 5.51 14.32
C THR A 417 -1.51 4.74 15.35
N GLY A 418 -2.29 5.47 16.15
CA GLY A 418 -3.16 4.92 17.18
C GLY A 418 -3.66 6.01 18.11
N PHE A 419 -3.59 5.79 19.43
CA PHE A 419 -3.86 6.83 20.41
C PHE A 419 -3.03 6.68 21.70
N THR A 420 -2.90 7.80 22.41
CA THR A 420 -2.23 7.95 23.69
C THR A 420 -3.17 8.61 24.70
N TYR A 421 -3.10 8.17 25.96
CA TYR A 421 -3.79 8.82 27.08
C TYR A 421 -2.92 9.90 27.75
N SER A 422 -1.61 9.91 27.46
CA SER A 422 -0.61 10.55 28.31
C SER A 422 0.11 11.75 27.68
N ASP A 423 0.30 11.75 26.36
CA ASP A 423 1.01 12.82 25.62
C ASP A 423 0.06 13.79 24.89
N GLY A 424 -1.21 13.84 25.33
CA GLY A 424 -2.32 14.52 24.67
C GLY A 424 -2.77 15.86 25.28
N LYS A 425 -3.86 16.41 24.74
CA LYS A 425 -4.61 17.56 25.29
C LYS A 425 -5.95 17.15 25.89
N GLY A 426 -6.48 15.99 25.51
CA GLY A 426 -7.74 15.42 25.95
C GLY A 426 -7.55 14.25 26.91
N ILE A 427 -8.42 13.25 26.75
CA ILE A 427 -8.40 11.98 27.49
C ILE A 427 -7.67 10.93 26.66
N ASP A 428 -8.10 10.74 25.41
CA ASP A 428 -7.36 10.01 24.38
C ASP A 428 -7.04 11.01 23.25
N ASP A 429 -5.80 11.08 22.77
CA ASP A 429 -5.44 11.84 21.57
C ASP A 429 -4.94 10.91 20.46
N ALA A 430 -5.32 11.20 19.21
CA ALA A 430 -4.84 10.42 18.07
C ALA A 430 -3.33 10.63 17.91
N TYR A 431 -2.56 9.56 17.84
CA TYR A 431 -1.10 9.59 17.90
C TYR A 431 -0.47 9.17 16.57
N LEU A 432 0.61 9.82 16.18
CA LEU A 432 1.45 9.45 15.03
C LEU A 432 2.92 9.48 15.47
N ALA A 433 3.65 8.39 15.28
CA ALA A 433 5.08 8.33 15.58
C ALA A 433 5.86 7.72 14.42
N ASN A 434 6.99 8.34 14.07
CA ASN A 434 7.98 7.77 13.14
C ASN A 434 9.13 7.16 13.93
N LEU A 435 9.48 5.93 13.58
CA LEU A 435 10.49 5.09 14.19
C LEU A 435 11.61 4.85 13.17
N ASP A 436 12.87 4.85 13.59
CA ASP A 436 13.93 4.31 12.73
C ASP A 436 13.78 2.79 12.49
N SER A 437 14.59 2.25 11.59
CA SER A 437 14.57 0.82 11.22
C SER A 437 14.88 -0.14 12.39
N THR A 438 15.38 0.36 13.54
CA THR A 438 15.64 -0.40 14.76
C THR A 438 14.48 -0.37 15.77
N GLY A 439 13.40 0.34 15.44
CA GLY A 439 12.30 0.59 16.37
C GLY A 439 12.73 1.54 17.50
N LYS A 440 13.31 2.68 17.15
CA LYS A 440 13.50 3.82 18.07
C LYS A 440 12.72 5.03 17.53
N ILE A 441 11.93 5.67 18.39
CA ILE A 441 11.19 6.89 18.03
C ILE A 441 12.17 7.99 17.57
N LYS A 442 11.95 8.51 16.34
CA LYS A 442 12.60 9.70 15.78
C LYS A 442 11.82 10.96 16.16
N TRP A 443 10.50 10.91 16.02
CA TRP A 443 9.55 11.93 16.46
C TRP A 443 8.17 11.30 16.71
N ALA A 444 7.35 11.97 17.51
CA ALA A 444 5.95 11.61 17.71
C ALA A 444 5.09 12.87 17.94
N MET A 445 3.81 12.79 17.58
CA MET A 445 2.86 13.89 17.58
C MET A 445 1.48 13.38 18.00
N ALA A 446 0.79 14.16 18.85
CA ALA A 446 -0.60 13.94 19.25
C ALA A 446 -1.53 14.96 18.58
N TYR A 447 -2.72 14.53 18.16
CA TYR A 447 -3.75 15.36 17.54
C TYR A 447 -5.12 15.08 18.15
N GLY A 448 -5.70 16.13 18.72
CA GLY A 448 -7.02 16.09 19.33
C GLY A 448 -7.36 17.42 19.98
N GLY A 449 -8.40 17.39 20.80
CA GLY A 449 -8.90 18.52 21.57
C GLY A 449 -8.96 18.23 23.05
N SER A 450 -10.16 18.17 23.62
CA SER A 450 -10.38 18.06 25.07
C SER A 450 -11.13 16.79 25.49
N GLU A 451 -11.48 15.92 24.54
CA GLU A 451 -12.23 14.68 24.78
C GLU A 451 -11.41 13.48 24.26
N ASN A 452 -11.99 12.58 23.45
CA ASN A 452 -11.32 11.38 22.98
C ASN A 452 -11.19 11.41 21.45
N GLU A 453 -9.98 11.26 20.95
CA GLU A 453 -9.63 11.14 19.54
C GLU A 453 -8.80 9.87 19.31
N HIS A 454 -9.22 9.02 18.36
CA HIS A 454 -8.52 7.77 18.03
C HIS A 454 -8.01 7.79 16.60
N GLY A 455 -6.74 7.45 16.37
CA GLY A 455 -6.23 7.06 15.05
C GLY A 455 -6.44 5.58 14.79
N TYR A 456 -6.85 5.21 13.56
CA TYR A 456 -7.16 3.84 13.15
C TYR A 456 -6.25 3.32 12.03
N THR A 457 -6.07 4.06 10.93
CA THR A 457 -5.10 3.69 9.86
C THR A 457 -4.25 4.86 9.44
N VAL A 458 -3.04 4.59 8.93
CA VAL A 458 -2.10 5.58 8.42
C VAL A 458 -1.66 5.23 6.99
N THR A 459 -1.79 6.21 6.09
CA THR A 459 -1.29 6.13 4.72
C THR A 459 -0.20 7.18 4.52
N GLN A 460 0.98 6.78 4.04
CA GLN A 460 1.95 7.75 3.51
C GLN A 460 1.46 8.25 2.15
N THR A 461 1.44 9.56 1.97
CA THR A 461 0.97 10.22 0.76
C THR A 461 2.10 10.47 -0.22
N ASN A 462 1.74 10.70 -1.49
CA ASN A 462 2.69 10.91 -2.60
C ASN A 462 3.67 12.09 -2.41
N ASP A 463 3.35 13.05 -1.54
CA ASP A 463 4.22 14.18 -1.16
C ASP A 463 5.13 13.88 0.05
N GLY A 464 5.12 12.63 0.55
CA GLY A 464 5.91 12.16 1.70
C GLY A 464 5.24 12.34 3.06
N GLY A 465 4.15 13.10 3.15
CA GLY A 465 3.38 13.29 4.38
C GLY A 465 2.49 12.10 4.76
N TYR A 466 1.64 12.27 5.77
CA TYR A 466 0.74 11.21 6.23
C TYR A 466 -0.74 11.62 6.23
N PHE A 467 -1.61 10.65 5.98
CA PHE A 467 -3.05 10.75 6.12
C PHE A 467 -3.52 9.70 7.13
N ILE A 468 -4.32 10.13 8.12
CA ILE A 468 -4.80 9.29 9.21
C ILE A 468 -6.33 9.29 9.20
N THR A 469 -6.93 8.11 9.24
CA THR A 469 -8.36 7.93 9.56
C THR A 469 -8.55 7.70 11.05
N GLY A 470 -9.69 8.13 11.58
CA GLY A 470 -9.93 8.11 13.01
C GLY A 470 -11.34 8.53 13.39
N SER A 471 -11.54 8.71 14.68
CA SER A 471 -12.77 9.24 15.27
C SER A 471 -12.46 10.32 16.32
N THR A 472 -13.47 11.15 16.65
CA THR A 472 -13.39 12.26 17.59
C THR A 472 -14.67 12.41 18.38
N LYS A 473 -14.55 12.68 19.69
CA LYS A 473 -15.64 13.20 20.53
C LYS A 473 -15.56 14.70 20.76
N THR A 474 -14.36 15.31 20.64
CA THR A 474 -14.18 16.76 20.79
C THR A 474 -15.08 17.53 19.81
N TYR A 475 -15.12 17.09 18.54
CA TYR A 475 -15.82 17.82 17.47
C TYR A 475 -17.25 17.31 17.23
N SER A 476 -17.89 16.74 18.26
CA SER A 476 -19.27 16.26 18.25
C SER A 476 -20.20 17.18 19.05
N ARG A 477 -21.46 17.29 18.61
CA ARG A 477 -22.49 18.11 19.30
C ARG A 477 -22.93 17.46 20.62
N ASN A 478 -22.91 16.14 20.68
CA ASN A 478 -23.56 15.34 21.71
C ASN A 478 -22.59 14.42 22.48
N LYS A 479 -21.28 14.46 22.14
CA LYS A 479 -20.24 13.48 22.54
C LYS A 479 -20.38 12.07 21.93
N ASP A 480 -21.20 11.93 20.91
CA ASP A 480 -21.17 10.79 19.97
C ASP A 480 -19.84 10.80 19.19
N TRP A 481 -19.37 9.65 18.71
CA TRP A 481 -18.18 9.55 17.88
C TRP A 481 -18.43 10.10 16.48
N ASN A 482 -17.63 11.07 16.05
CA ASN A 482 -17.63 11.56 14.67
C ASN A 482 -16.37 11.09 13.94
N VAL A 483 -16.41 11.04 12.61
CA VAL A 483 -15.26 10.81 11.74
C VAL A 483 -14.21 11.88 12.00
N TYR A 484 -12.95 11.50 12.19
CA TYR A 484 -11.81 12.41 12.29
C TYR A 484 -10.77 12.07 11.24
N LEU A 485 -10.48 13.02 10.36
CA LEU A 485 -9.48 12.88 9.31
C LEU A 485 -8.34 13.87 9.57
N ILE A 486 -7.09 13.38 9.57
CA ILE A 486 -5.89 14.17 9.83
C ILE A 486 -4.95 14.06 8.63
N ARG A 487 -4.38 15.20 8.20
CA ARG A 487 -3.37 15.29 7.16
C ARG A 487 -2.14 16.02 7.71
N THR A 488 -0.96 15.47 7.49
CA THR A 488 0.31 16.00 8.00
C THR A 488 1.39 16.05 6.92
N ASP A 489 2.41 16.88 7.09
CA ASP A 489 3.63 16.77 6.29
C ASP A 489 4.49 15.56 6.71
N SER A 490 5.65 15.39 6.07
CA SER A 490 6.59 14.29 6.32
C SER A 490 7.21 14.29 7.72
N GLU A 491 7.08 15.40 8.45
CA GLU A 491 7.61 15.60 9.80
C GLU A 491 6.52 15.42 10.88
N GLY A 492 5.30 15.04 10.46
CA GLY A 492 4.15 14.85 11.34
C GLY A 492 3.47 16.17 11.73
N LYS A 493 3.84 17.32 11.16
CA LYS A 493 3.18 18.58 11.48
C LYS A 493 1.80 18.63 10.80
N LEU A 494 0.79 19.04 11.57
CA LEU A 494 -0.59 19.15 11.09
C LEU A 494 -0.71 20.14 9.91
N MET A 495 -1.17 19.66 8.76
CA MET A 495 -1.58 20.49 7.62
C MET A 495 -3.06 20.85 7.72
N TRP A 496 -3.91 19.86 7.96
CA TRP A 496 -5.33 20.06 8.27
C TRP A 496 -5.90 18.88 9.05
N SER A 497 -6.92 19.14 9.87
CA SER A 497 -7.85 18.11 10.33
C SER A 497 -9.31 18.50 10.00
N LYS A 498 -10.17 17.49 9.90
CA LYS A 498 -11.59 17.61 9.56
C LYS A 498 -12.40 16.62 10.38
N ALA A 499 -13.54 17.07 10.88
CA ALA A 499 -14.52 16.22 11.54
C ALA A 499 -15.82 16.17 10.74
N TYR A 500 -16.43 14.99 10.64
CA TYR A 500 -17.71 14.77 9.95
C TYR A 500 -18.59 13.84 10.77
N GLY A 501 -19.88 14.16 10.89
CA GLY A 501 -20.83 13.34 11.65
C GLY A 501 -22.23 13.93 11.64
N GLY A 502 -23.14 13.27 12.33
CA GLY A 502 -24.55 13.59 12.47
C GLY A 502 -25.01 13.59 13.93
N PRO A 503 -26.25 13.14 14.22
CA PRO A 503 -26.80 13.09 15.57
C PRO A 503 -26.49 11.79 16.35
N LYS A 504 -25.72 10.85 15.81
CA LYS A 504 -25.24 9.61 16.45
C LYS A 504 -23.80 9.30 15.99
N ASP A 505 -23.29 8.11 16.36
CA ASP A 505 -21.97 7.63 15.98
C ASP A 505 -21.80 7.49 14.44
N ASP A 506 -20.72 8.08 13.92
CA ASP A 506 -20.25 8.06 12.55
C ASP A 506 -18.73 7.82 12.55
N LEU A 507 -18.26 6.69 12.04
CA LEU A 507 -16.84 6.30 12.09
C LEU A 507 -16.32 5.87 10.72
N VAL A 508 -15.04 6.13 10.46
CA VAL A 508 -14.31 5.52 9.33
C VAL A 508 -13.07 4.84 9.86
N TYR A 509 -12.94 3.55 9.58
CA TYR A 509 -11.80 2.76 10.05
C TYR A 509 -10.63 2.88 9.07
N TYR A 510 -10.90 2.73 7.77
CA TYR A 510 -9.87 2.60 6.75
C TYR A 510 -9.89 3.76 5.76
N GLY A 511 -8.72 4.16 5.26
CA GLY A 511 -8.58 5.20 4.25
C GLY A 511 -7.39 5.01 3.33
N ILE A 512 -7.50 5.56 2.12
CA ILE A 512 -6.47 5.51 1.08
C ILE A 512 -6.33 6.87 0.39
N GLN A 513 -5.13 7.18 -0.11
CA GLN A 513 -4.96 8.25 -1.09
C GLN A 513 -5.41 7.74 -2.47
N THR A 514 -6.19 8.55 -3.19
CA THR A 514 -6.71 8.21 -4.51
C THR A 514 -5.86 8.84 -5.64
N PRO A 515 -5.93 8.34 -6.89
CA PRO A 515 -5.05 8.78 -7.99
C PRO A 515 -5.14 10.29 -8.35
N ASP A 516 -6.24 10.95 -8.01
CA ASP A 516 -6.45 12.40 -8.13
C ASP A 516 -5.79 13.23 -7.00
N GLY A 517 -5.01 12.59 -6.12
CA GLY A 517 -4.37 13.19 -4.95
C GLY A 517 -5.31 13.42 -3.76
N GLY A 518 -6.61 13.14 -3.91
CA GLY A 518 -7.59 13.15 -2.83
C GLY A 518 -7.53 11.89 -1.97
N PHE A 519 -8.59 11.66 -1.19
CA PHE A 519 -8.72 10.53 -0.26
C PHE A 519 -10.08 9.86 -0.39
N ALA A 520 -10.12 8.56 -0.17
CA ALA A 520 -11.36 7.81 0.04
C ALA A 520 -11.28 7.06 1.37
N VAL A 521 -12.37 7.07 2.14
CA VAL A 521 -12.45 6.46 3.48
C VAL A 521 -13.75 5.69 3.65
N ALA A 522 -13.75 4.66 4.49
CA ALA A 522 -14.93 3.86 4.77
C ALA A 522 -15.02 3.36 6.23
N GLY A 523 -16.25 3.16 6.69
CA GLY A 523 -16.63 2.58 7.99
C GLY A 523 -18.15 2.44 8.12
N TYR A 524 -18.75 3.06 9.14
CA TYR A 524 -20.19 3.04 9.37
C TYR A 524 -20.78 4.39 9.80
N THR A 525 -22.10 4.50 9.70
CA THR A 525 -22.90 5.61 10.20
C THR A 525 -24.16 5.07 10.89
N GLU A 526 -24.50 5.57 12.07
CA GLU A 526 -25.83 5.40 12.68
C GLU A 526 -26.72 6.65 12.50
N SER A 527 -26.16 7.69 11.88
CA SER A 527 -26.78 8.99 11.64
C SER A 527 -27.56 9.05 10.32
N TYR A 528 -27.17 8.27 9.32
CA TYR A 528 -27.73 8.32 7.96
C TYR A 528 -27.85 6.90 7.38
N GLY A 529 -28.92 6.61 6.64
CA GLY A 529 -29.13 5.28 6.06
C GLY A 529 -30.56 4.80 6.24
N LYS A 530 -30.75 3.49 6.42
CA LYS A 530 -32.09 2.85 6.47
C LYS A 530 -32.38 2.08 7.75
N GLY A 531 -31.46 2.02 8.71
CA GLY A 531 -31.72 1.32 9.97
C GLY A 531 -30.76 1.62 11.12
N GLY A 532 -29.97 0.60 11.47
CA GLY A 532 -29.00 0.62 12.56
C GLY A 532 -27.71 1.33 12.13
N LYS A 533 -26.66 0.55 11.93
CA LYS A 533 -25.45 1.00 11.23
C LYS A 533 -25.66 0.80 9.74
N ASP A 534 -25.27 1.78 8.93
CA ASP A 534 -25.15 1.64 7.49
C ASP A 534 -23.68 1.89 7.07
N VAL A 535 -23.20 1.28 5.99
CA VAL A 535 -21.84 1.46 5.48
C VAL A 535 -21.61 2.90 5.08
N LEU A 536 -20.75 3.63 5.80
CA LEU A 536 -20.34 4.98 5.42
C LEU A 536 -19.14 4.90 4.46
N ALA A 537 -19.26 5.49 3.27
CA ALA A 537 -18.13 5.78 2.41
C ALA A 537 -18.07 7.27 2.06
N MET A 538 -16.88 7.84 2.01
CA MET A 538 -16.67 9.27 1.77
C MET A 538 -15.50 9.50 0.81
N LYS A 539 -15.65 10.47 -0.08
CA LYS A 539 -14.59 10.97 -0.97
C LYS A 539 -14.25 12.40 -0.60
N ILE A 540 -12.96 12.66 -0.38
CA ILE A 540 -12.41 13.94 0.08
C ILE A 540 -11.34 14.39 -0.92
N ASN A 541 -11.20 15.70 -1.17
CA ASN A 541 -10.10 16.21 -1.99
C ASN A 541 -8.81 16.42 -1.18
N ALA A 542 -7.70 16.75 -1.84
CA ALA A 542 -6.40 16.95 -1.19
C ALA A 542 -6.38 18.02 -0.08
N GLN A 543 -7.29 19.00 -0.12
CA GLN A 543 -7.43 20.07 0.87
C GLN A 543 -8.41 19.72 2.01
N GLY A 544 -8.87 18.47 2.10
CA GLY A 544 -9.81 18.05 3.14
C GLY A 544 -11.24 18.56 2.92
N LYS A 545 -11.63 18.89 1.69
CA LYS A 545 -13.03 19.19 1.35
C LYS A 545 -13.76 17.89 0.96
N LEU A 546 -14.84 17.60 1.66
CA LEU A 546 -15.77 16.52 1.28
C LEU A 546 -16.34 16.79 -0.12
N LEU A 547 -16.18 15.82 -1.03
CA LEU A 547 -16.75 15.84 -2.37
C LEU A 547 -18.12 15.15 -2.38
N TRP A 548 -18.20 13.96 -1.78
CA TRP A 548 -19.45 13.24 -1.55
C TRP A 548 -19.32 12.29 -0.34
N ALA A 549 -20.46 11.91 0.22
CA ALA A 549 -20.58 10.81 1.17
C ALA A 549 -21.87 10.01 0.92
N LYS A 550 -21.80 8.71 1.20
CA LYS A 550 -22.85 7.72 0.89
C LYS A 550 -22.99 6.74 2.06
N ALA A 551 -24.23 6.40 2.38
CA ALA A 551 -24.59 5.27 3.24
C ALA A 551 -25.08 4.12 2.36
N TYR A 552 -24.65 2.88 2.63
CA TYR A 552 -25.15 1.68 1.96
C TYR A 552 -25.51 0.61 2.98
N GLY A 553 -26.68 0.01 2.85
CA GLY A 553 -27.19 -0.92 3.85
C GLY A 553 -28.70 -1.08 3.78
N GLY A 554 -29.24 -1.72 4.82
CA GLY A 554 -30.67 -1.98 4.97
C GLY A 554 -31.19 -1.52 6.34
N VAL A 555 -31.99 -2.37 6.98
CA VAL A 555 -32.66 -2.03 8.24
C VAL A 555 -31.92 -2.50 9.50
N ALA A 556 -30.87 -3.32 9.35
CA ALA A 556 -30.06 -3.88 10.43
C ALA A 556 -28.69 -3.17 10.52
N GLU A 557 -27.63 -3.85 10.96
CA GLU A 557 -26.25 -3.31 10.94
C GLU A 557 -25.51 -3.67 9.64
N ASP A 558 -24.89 -2.69 9.00
CA ASP A 558 -24.01 -2.80 7.85
C ASP A 558 -22.77 -1.91 8.11
N GLU A 559 -21.54 -2.44 7.98
CA GLU A 559 -20.31 -1.65 8.16
C GLU A 559 -19.19 -2.06 7.18
N ALA A 560 -18.44 -1.07 6.67
CA ALA A 560 -17.22 -1.33 5.91
C ALA A 560 -16.04 -1.62 6.84
N LEU A 561 -15.18 -2.54 6.39
CA LEU A 561 -13.96 -2.97 7.09
C LEU A 561 -12.71 -2.64 6.27
N SER A 562 -12.85 -2.51 4.94
CA SER A 562 -11.75 -2.27 4.00
C SER A 562 -12.23 -1.53 2.75
N ILE A 563 -11.33 -0.80 2.10
CA ILE A 563 -11.59 0.00 0.90
C ILE A 563 -10.38 -0.01 -0.04
N ALA A 564 -10.65 -0.15 -1.34
CA ALA A 564 -9.69 0.04 -2.42
C ALA A 564 -10.28 0.97 -3.49
N SER A 565 -9.47 1.78 -4.15
CA SER A 565 -9.90 2.60 -5.29
C SER A 565 -9.62 1.90 -6.61
N SER A 566 -10.52 2.02 -7.58
CA SER A 566 -10.26 1.70 -8.98
C SER A 566 -9.90 2.96 -9.77
N ASP A 567 -9.20 2.74 -10.88
CA ASP A 567 -8.51 3.78 -11.67
C ASP A 567 -9.46 4.80 -12.29
N ASN A 568 -10.69 4.37 -12.55
CA ASN A 568 -11.80 5.23 -12.97
C ASN A 568 -12.38 6.12 -11.84
N GLY A 569 -11.71 6.19 -10.68
CA GLY A 569 -12.14 6.94 -9.50
C GLY A 569 -13.16 6.22 -8.61
N GLY A 570 -13.67 5.06 -9.04
CA GLY A 570 -14.60 4.24 -8.27
C GLY A 570 -13.97 3.56 -7.05
N LEU A 571 -14.80 2.97 -6.20
CA LEU A 571 -14.38 2.27 -5.00
C LEU A 571 -14.83 0.81 -5.02
N LEU A 572 -14.01 -0.05 -4.43
CA LEU A 572 -14.40 -1.35 -3.93
C LEU A 572 -14.39 -1.25 -2.40
N ILE A 573 -15.52 -1.54 -1.78
CA ILE A 573 -15.69 -1.54 -0.33
C ILE A 573 -16.04 -2.97 0.08
N VAL A 574 -15.35 -3.48 1.11
CA VAL A 574 -15.61 -4.80 1.69
C VAL A 574 -15.91 -4.63 3.17
N GLY A 575 -16.95 -5.30 3.64
CA GLY A 575 -17.53 -5.12 4.96
C GLY A 575 -18.38 -6.30 5.40
N ARG A 576 -19.32 -6.04 6.30
CA ARG A 576 -20.36 -7.00 6.73
C ARG A 576 -21.75 -6.37 6.69
N THR A 577 -22.76 -7.24 6.61
CA THR A 577 -24.19 -6.91 6.55
C THR A 577 -25.00 -7.87 7.40
N GLU A 578 -25.88 -7.34 8.24
CA GLU A 578 -26.95 -8.07 8.93
C GLU A 578 -28.31 -7.85 8.22
N SER A 579 -28.32 -6.99 7.18
CA SER A 579 -29.49 -6.59 6.40
C SER A 579 -29.76 -7.48 5.18
N PHE A 580 -28.73 -8.12 4.62
CA PHE A 580 -28.79 -8.92 3.41
C PHE A 580 -28.12 -10.28 3.62
N GLY A 581 -28.60 -11.33 2.95
CA GLY A 581 -28.01 -12.67 3.03
C GLY A 581 -28.89 -13.68 3.76
N SER A 582 -28.29 -14.58 4.54
CA SER A 582 -28.97 -15.70 5.20
C SER A 582 -28.24 -16.13 6.46
N GLY A 583 -28.47 -15.40 7.55
CA GLY A 583 -27.84 -15.65 8.83
C GLY A 583 -28.07 -14.48 9.78
N SER A 584 -27.07 -14.20 10.60
CA SER A 584 -27.05 -13.03 11.51
C SER A 584 -26.09 -11.93 11.05
N SER A 585 -25.01 -12.30 10.36
CA SER A 585 -24.05 -11.40 9.71
C SER A 585 -23.47 -12.14 8.51
N ASP A 586 -23.38 -11.45 7.39
CA ASP A 586 -22.90 -11.90 6.09
C ASP A 586 -21.80 -10.94 5.59
N ILE A 587 -20.91 -11.39 4.71
CA ILE A 587 -19.92 -10.50 4.07
C ILE A 587 -20.62 -9.54 3.10
N TYR A 588 -20.28 -8.25 3.10
CA TYR A 588 -20.85 -7.25 2.19
C TYR A 588 -19.78 -6.68 1.26
N THR A 589 -19.91 -6.93 -0.05
CA THR A 589 -19.07 -6.28 -1.07
C THR A 589 -19.88 -5.27 -1.88
N ILE A 590 -19.40 -4.02 -1.94
CA ILE A 590 -20.00 -2.92 -2.70
C ILE A 590 -18.96 -2.41 -3.71
N LYS A 591 -19.37 -2.23 -4.96
CA LYS A 591 -18.57 -1.53 -5.98
C LYS A 591 -19.28 -0.26 -6.43
N THR A 592 -18.54 0.85 -6.52
CA THR A 592 -19.06 2.16 -6.91
C THR A 592 -18.38 2.70 -8.16
N ASN A 593 -19.01 3.66 -8.82
CA ASN A 593 -18.33 4.60 -9.71
C ASN A 593 -17.67 5.77 -8.93
N ALA A 594 -17.08 6.74 -9.64
CA ALA A 594 -16.38 7.88 -9.03
C ALA A 594 -17.27 8.82 -8.21
N GLU A 595 -18.57 8.83 -8.49
CA GLU A 595 -19.60 9.60 -7.79
C GLU A 595 -20.19 8.85 -6.57
N GLY A 596 -19.68 7.65 -6.27
CA GLY A 596 -20.17 6.82 -5.16
C GLY A 596 -21.51 6.14 -5.47
N ILE A 597 -21.84 5.91 -6.74
CA ILE A 597 -23.08 5.22 -7.14
C ILE A 597 -22.78 3.72 -7.29
N SER A 598 -23.57 2.86 -6.62
CA SER A 598 -23.46 1.39 -6.67
C SER A 598 -24.54 0.72 -7.53
N GLY A 599 -25.70 1.39 -7.67
CA GLY A 599 -26.86 0.90 -8.43
C GLY A 599 -27.90 0.10 -7.62
N SER A 600 -27.76 -0.02 -6.29
CA SER A 600 -28.85 -0.42 -5.38
C SER A 600 -28.49 -0.18 -3.91
N HIS A 601 -29.49 0.11 -3.06
CA HIS A 601 -29.36 0.29 -1.61
C HIS A 601 -28.40 1.40 -1.16
N GLU A 602 -28.38 2.54 -1.86
CA GLU A 602 -27.60 3.73 -1.47
C GLU A 602 -28.48 4.89 -0.97
N VAL A 603 -27.97 5.64 0.01
CA VAL A 603 -28.52 6.92 0.49
C VAL A 603 -27.43 7.99 0.42
N THR A 604 -27.73 9.19 -0.10
CA THR A 604 -26.72 10.25 -0.18
C THR A 604 -26.66 11.05 1.12
N CYS A 605 -25.53 10.97 1.81
CA CYS A 605 -25.28 11.67 3.07
C CYS A 605 -24.80 13.10 2.79
N ARG A 606 -25.53 14.09 3.29
CA ARG A 606 -25.09 15.48 3.32
C ARG A 606 -24.58 15.77 4.73
N PHE A 607 -23.29 16.07 4.88
CA PHE A 607 -22.69 16.49 6.15
C PHE A 607 -22.56 18.01 6.20
N LYS A 608 -23.01 18.65 7.28
CA LYS A 608 -22.76 20.08 7.56
C LYS A 608 -21.41 20.19 8.27
N LYS A 609 -20.47 20.92 7.65
CA LYS A 609 -19.14 21.22 8.22
C LYS A 609 -19.29 21.78 9.64
N SER A 610 -18.80 21.07 10.66
CA SER A 610 -18.45 21.75 11.91
C SER A 610 -17.28 22.69 11.58
N LYS A 611 -17.36 23.95 12.00
CA LYS A 611 -16.32 24.94 11.70
C LYS A 611 -15.07 24.61 12.54
N THR A 612 -14.18 23.77 12.03
CA THR A 612 -12.76 23.86 12.39
C THR A 612 -12.19 25.14 11.76
N SER A 613 -11.58 25.98 12.60
CA SER A 613 -11.13 27.32 12.24
C SER A 613 -9.80 27.30 11.48
N THR A 614 -9.84 27.51 10.17
CA THR A 614 -8.83 28.25 9.38
C THR A 614 -9.26 28.35 7.93
N GLU A 615 -9.75 29.52 7.53
CA GLU A 615 -9.85 29.96 6.13
C GLU A 615 -9.61 31.48 6.13
N THR A 616 -8.45 31.92 5.63
CA THR A 616 -8.15 33.34 5.41
C THR A 616 -7.88 33.55 3.92
N THR A 617 -8.91 33.97 3.19
CA THR A 617 -8.79 34.41 1.80
C THR A 617 -8.28 35.85 1.77
N LEU A 618 -7.04 36.06 1.33
CA LEU A 618 -6.51 37.40 1.07
C LEU A 618 -7.03 37.91 -0.28
N PHE A 619 -7.99 38.84 -0.22
CA PHE A 619 -8.27 39.74 -1.34
C PHE A 619 -7.22 40.86 -1.34
N ASN A 620 -6.47 40.98 -2.44
CA ASN A 620 -5.63 42.14 -2.70
C ASN A 620 -6.49 43.34 -3.09
N MET A 621 -6.42 44.44 -2.34
CA MET A 621 -6.60 45.79 -2.88
C MET A 621 -5.56 46.74 -2.29
N SER A 622 -4.93 47.51 -3.17
CA SER A 622 -3.84 48.45 -2.88
C SER A 622 -4.30 49.67 -2.10
N ALA A 623 -3.41 50.22 -1.27
CA ALA A 623 -3.62 51.48 -0.57
C ALA A 623 -3.77 52.67 -1.55
N GLY A 624 -4.68 53.58 -1.23
CA GLY A 624 -4.86 54.89 -1.86
C GLY A 624 -5.32 55.90 -0.82
N SER A 625 -4.61 57.01 -0.68
CA SER A 625 -4.77 58.01 0.37
C SER A 625 -6.03 58.88 0.24
N GLY A 626 -6.58 59.33 1.38
CA GLY A 626 -7.64 60.34 1.44
C GLY A 626 -8.26 60.42 2.83
N ALA A 627 -8.50 61.63 3.35
CA ALA A 627 -8.88 61.87 4.75
C ALA A 627 -10.23 62.59 4.91
N ILE A 628 -10.61 62.81 6.19
CA ILE A 628 -11.58 63.82 6.70
C ILE A 628 -13.05 63.35 6.92
N VAL A 629 -13.37 63.15 8.21
CA VAL A 629 -14.59 63.53 8.99
C VAL A 629 -15.99 63.18 8.46
N GLY A 630 -16.75 62.42 9.26
CA GLY A 630 -18.22 62.31 9.18
C GLY A 630 -18.84 61.47 10.31
N THR A 631 -19.87 62.00 10.98
CA THR A 631 -20.57 61.39 12.13
C THR A 631 -21.52 60.24 11.76
N PRO A 632 -21.88 59.34 12.69
CA PRO A 632 -22.76 58.20 12.39
C PRO A 632 -24.21 58.62 12.18
N GLN A 633 -24.89 58.03 11.18
CA GLN A 633 -26.35 58.00 11.12
C GLN A 633 -26.87 56.57 10.99
N THR A 634 -27.78 56.25 11.91
CA THR A 634 -28.64 55.09 11.94
C THR A 634 -29.62 55.09 10.77
N VAL A 635 -29.71 53.98 10.02
CA VAL A 635 -30.91 53.67 9.22
C VAL A 635 -31.28 52.20 9.42
N ILE A 636 -32.53 51.99 9.86
CA ILE A 636 -33.20 50.69 9.99
C ILE A 636 -34.11 50.51 8.78
N THR A 637 -34.05 49.37 8.08
CA THR A 637 -35.12 48.77 7.23
C THR A 637 -34.68 47.33 6.92
N ILE A 638 -35.16 46.29 7.62
CA ILE A 638 -36.43 45.54 7.42
C ILE A 638 -36.44 44.66 6.14
N LEU A 639 -36.31 43.35 6.40
CA LEU A 639 -36.93 42.18 5.76
C LEU A 639 -37.19 42.17 4.23
N LYS A 640 -36.57 41.21 3.56
CA LYS A 640 -37.30 40.00 3.09
C LYS A 640 -36.39 38.77 3.09
#